data_AF-A0A4Q6EQK4-F1
#
_entry.id   AF-A0A4Q6EQK4-F1
#
_cell.length_a   1.000
_cell.length_b   1.000
_cell.length_c   1.000
_cell.angle_alpha   90.00
_cell.angle_beta   90.00
_cell.angle_gamma   90.00
#
_symmetry.space_group_name_H-M   'P 1'
#
loop_
_entity.id
_entity.type
_entity.pdbx_description
1 polymer ?
#
loop_
_entity_poly.entity_id
_entity_poly.type
_entity_poly.pdbx_seq_one_letter_code
_entity_poly.pdbx_strand_id
1 'polypeptide(L)'
;MFKKPITAFRNFNVAIAALALLVPGLASAQSLTIQGRVQSSAGAPLNGSNAEFRVKILTPNSNRCVLFDETYVVDLSQSSGLFSINLGSGIRTTNPSGNYSLDDAISNGKGLPVNAIYCDPSAGGSGTIAYSPGAKDNRKMIIQFKDPSAGMTTFDTIPEMDMNPVAYAMEARTTGGYPASSILRVANSGTPGVAPILNDAYVTELQALLGGTSANYMSTTSGSTTGARLPSVSGNPSAPTAGSIWFDTSGSGAIKYFDSSGVVQTLGTGTGSGTISGVTAGSGLSGGGTSGSVTLSLGSSGVAPSTYGSGGTVPVIQVDTYGRITSASSTPITGTLPAGAAGQFLRSNGTAWSSQKILLSDLKSSIGSADLFSAPGCLASQALSWDSITDQIKCQNIILPGSAISGTIAAAQLPAFTGGDVTAAAGSTALTLPTVVAASTYKSVTVDTKGRVTAGTNPTTLAGYGITDPLVANAGGVPTMKAGTYSTLPAAGNTGSLFISTDTLTLYRDNGTGWDIVGAAGAGSALSGVTAGTGLTGGGTSGNVTLNLTNVGTAGTYFKVTTDAQGRITAGANALLAADIPNLDWAKIASGKPTTLSGYGITDSLVANAGGAISFSSGLASARPTTGFTAGRFYVSTDTKAIAYDNGAAWVDIVNASGGTNFSGSLSGDVTGTQGATVVAQVGAQTAANVAAGSVLANAATNLGTNNAIVK
;
A
#
# COMPACT_ATOMS: atom_id res chain seq x y z
N MET A 1 74.33 48.40 -71.22
CA MET A 1 74.49 49.81 -71.65
C MET A 1 73.55 50.68 -70.81
N PHE A 2 74.11 51.74 -70.20
CA PHE A 2 73.51 53.01 -69.71
C PHE A 2 72.36 52.97 -68.67
N LYS A 3 72.56 53.48 -67.43
CA LYS A 3 72.63 54.90 -66.95
C LYS A 3 71.35 55.71 -67.20
N LYS A 4 70.79 56.26 -66.09
CA LYS A 4 70.28 57.64 -65.79
C LYS A 4 70.02 58.60 -66.98
N PRO A 5 69.27 59.74 -66.85
CA PRO A 5 68.51 60.33 -65.71
C PRO A 5 67.17 61.03 -66.12
N ILE A 6 66.52 61.78 -65.21
CA ILE A 6 66.18 63.23 -65.28
C ILE A 6 64.90 63.60 -64.49
N THR A 7 64.98 64.80 -63.92
CA THR A 7 64.36 65.40 -62.74
C THR A 7 63.29 66.45 -63.08
N ALA A 8 62.31 66.59 -62.17
CA ALA A 8 61.74 67.83 -61.59
C ALA A 8 60.99 68.89 -62.43
N PHE A 9 59.81 69.29 -61.91
CA PHE A 9 59.23 70.64 -61.67
C PHE A 9 57.68 70.53 -61.70
N ARG A 10 56.81 71.19 -60.90
CA ARG A 10 56.88 72.31 -59.96
C ARG A 10 55.52 72.47 -59.21
N ASN A 11 55.56 72.63 -57.88
CA ASN A 11 54.80 73.56 -57.00
C ASN A 11 53.25 73.74 -57.04
N PHE A 12 52.63 73.39 -55.90
CA PHE A 12 52.00 74.28 -54.89
C PHE A 12 50.55 74.83 -55.08
N ASN A 13 49.68 74.33 -54.17
CA ASN A 13 48.75 75.04 -53.28
C ASN A 13 47.32 75.49 -53.68
N VAL A 14 46.33 74.97 -52.91
CA VAL A 14 45.38 75.66 -51.99
C VAL A 14 44.47 76.74 -52.63
N ALA A 15 43.14 76.80 -52.51
CA ALA A 15 42.15 76.41 -51.50
C ALA A 15 40.71 76.55 -52.08
N ILE A 16 39.73 76.25 -51.21
CA ILE A 16 38.30 76.65 -51.20
C ILE A 16 37.39 75.51 -51.70
N ALA A 17 37.04 74.57 -50.82
CA ALA A 17 36.02 74.65 -49.77
C ALA A 17 34.62 74.27 -50.28
N ALA A 18 34.08 73.25 -49.60
CA ALA A 18 32.67 73.01 -49.34
C ALA A 18 31.69 73.05 -50.52
N LEU A 19 31.14 71.86 -50.83
CA LEU A 19 29.71 71.59 -51.10
C LEU A 19 29.51 70.62 -52.27
N ALA A 20 29.78 69.32 -52.08
CA ALA A 20 29.16 68.24 -52.86
C ALA A 20 29.44 66.88 -52.18
N LEU A 21 28.51 66.52 -51.29
CA LEU A 21 28.31 65.17 -50.78
C LEU A 21 27.71 64.27 -51.89
N LEU A 22 28.06 62.98 -51.87
CA LEU A 22 27.52 61.85 -52.64
C LEU A 22 27.97 61.68 -54.11
N VAL A 23 29.05 60.92 -54.29
CA VAL A 23 29.15 59.95 -55.40
C VAL A 23 29.65 58.62 -54.80
N PRO A 24 28.88 57.52 -54.81
CA PRO A 24 29.40 56.20 -54.48
C PRO A 24 30.44 55.81 -55.53
N GLY A 25 31.59 55.30 -55.07
CA GLY A 25 32.65 54.83 -55.96
C GLY A 25 32.11 53.87 -57.01
N LEU A 26 32.35 54.19 -58.28
CA LEU A 26 32.13 53.29 -59.40
C LEU A 26 32.97 52.01 -59.16
N ALA A 27 32.29 50.92 -58.82
CA ALA A 27 32.89 49.60 -58.81
C ALA A 27 33.31 49.24 -60.24
N SER A 28 34.58 48.88 -60.42
CA SER A 28 35.12 48.39 -61.69
C SER A 28 34.31 47.17 -62.16
N ALA A 29 33.85 47.18 -63.41
CA ALA A 29 33.18 46.04 -64.05
C ALA A 29 34.14 44.83 -64.11
N GLN A 30 33.70 43.68 -63.62
CA GLN A 30 34.52 42.46 -63.48
C GLN A 30 34.30 41.55 -64.70
N SER A 31 35.36 41.11 -65.39
CA SER A 31 35.25 40.34 -66.64
C SER A 31 35.87 38.93 -66.55
N LEU A 32 35.15 37.91 -67.02
CA LEU A 32 35.72 36.57 -67.27
C LEU A 32 36.33 36.52 -68.67
N THR A 33 37.66 36.39 -68.77
CA THR A 33 38.35 36.39 -70.06
C THR A 33 38.39 34.98 -70.67
N ILE A 34 37.90 34.83 -71.90
CA ILE A 34 38.03 33.62 -72.73
C ILE A 34 39.07 33.89 -73.81
N GLN A 35 40.02 32.96 -73.97
CA GLN A 35 41.04 33.04 -74.99
C GLN A 35 41.08 31.75 -75.81
N GLY A 36 41.36 31.87 -77.10
CA GLY A 36 41.45 30.72 -77.99
C GLY A 36 42.04 31.07 -79.35
N ARG A 37 42.19 30.07 -80.21
CA ARG A 37 42.56 30.24 -81.62
C ARG A 37 41.53 29.54 -82.50
N VAL A 38 41.12 30.19 -83.59
CA VAL A 38 40.25 29.60 -84.61
C VAL A 38 41.03 29.38 -85.91
N GLN A 39 40.95 28.16 -86.43
CA GLN A 39 41.57 27.75 -87.70
C GLN A 39 40.56 26.95 -88.53
N SER A 40 40.69 27.02 -89.85
CA SER A 40 39.94 26.16 -90.78
C SER A 40 40.35 24.69 -90.65
N SER A 41 39.57 23.78 -91.22
CA SER A 41 39.89 22.35 -91.29
C SER A 41 41.19 22.04 -92.07
N ALA A 42 41.65 22.97 -92.91
CA ALA A 42 42.94 22.91 -93.60
C ALA A 42 44.10 23.53 -92.79
N GLY A 43 43.86 23.99 -91.56
CA GLY A 43 44.86 24.58 -90.65
C GLY A 43 45.14 26.08 -90.84
N ALA A 44 44.54 26.74 -91.84
CA ALA A 44 44.70 28.18 -92.04
C ALA A 44 43.95 28.99 -90.97
N PRO A 45 44.57 30.03 -90.35
CA PRO A 45 43.92 30.85 -89.33
C PRO A 45 42.81 31.72 -89.89
N LEU A 46 41.83 32.04 -89.05
CA LEU A 46 40.79 33.02 -89.37
C LEU A 46 41.36 34.44 -89.22
N ASN A 47 41.28 35.27 -90.28
CA ASN A 47 41.95 36.57 -90.35
C ASN A 47 41.00 37.76 -90.67
N GLY A 48 39.70 37.63 -90.49
CA GLY A 48 38.75 38.73 -90.71
C GLY A 48 38.88 39.86 -89.68
N SER A 49 38.73 41.09 -90.13
CA SER A 49 38.76 42.29 -89.28
C SER A 49 37.46 42.57 -88.53
N ASN A 50 36.41 41.79 -88.78
CA ASN A 50 35.09 41.94 -88.17
C ASN A 50 34.49 40.57 -87.82
N ALA A 51 35.32 39.68 -87.27
CA ALA A 51 34.87 38.37 -86.85
C ALA A 51 33.90 38.52 -85.66
N GLU A 52 32.71 37.96 -85.77
CA GLU A 52 31.71 37.99 -84.71
C GLU A 52 31.78 36.69 -83.91
N PHE A 53 31.98 36.82 -82.60
CA PHE A 53 31.92 35.73 -81.64
C PHE A 53 30.67 35.86 -80.80
N ARG A 54 29.88 34.78 -80.70
CA ARG A 54 28.75 34.68 -79.80
C ARG A 54 29.04 33.63 -78.74
N VAL A 55 29.03 34.03 -77.48
CA VAL A 55 29.32 33.15 -76.36
C VAL A 55 28.05 32.91 -75.57
N LYS A 56 27.69 31.64 -75.42
CA LYS A 56 26.53 31.20 -74.64
C LYS A 56 26.97 30.36 -73.45
N ILE A 57 26.38 30.63 -72.29
CA ILE A 57 26.46 29.78 -71.10
C ILE A 57 25.13 29.06 -70.94
N LEU A 58 25.17 27.74 -70.83
CA LEU A 58 24.01 26.87 -70.77
C LEU A 58 23.98 26.02 -69.50
N THR A 59 22.79 25.55 -69.15
CA THR A 59 22.61 24.55 -68.11
C THR A 59 23.20 23.20 -68.54
N PRO A 60 23.85 22.45 -67.63
CA PRO A 60 24.48 21.16 -67.95
C PRO A 60 23.52 19.98 -68.06
N ASN A 61 22.26 20.17 -67.72
CA ASN A 61 21.25 19.13 -67.82
C ASN A 61 20.81 18.91 -69.28
N SER A 62 20.01 17.87 -69.49
CA SER A 62 19.44 17.52 -70.81
C SER A 62 18.61 18.62 -71.46
N ASN A 63 18.19 19.65 -70.70
CA ASN A 63 17.36 20.73 -71.21
C ASN A 63 18.19 21.85 -71.87
N ARG A 64 19.51 21.90 -71.65
CA ARG A 64 20.48 22.85 -72.25
C ARG A 64 19.94 24.29 -72.41
N CYS A 65 19.41 24.83 -71.32
CA CYS A 65 18.83 26.18 -71.28
C CYS A 65 19.92 27.25 -71.31
N VAL A 66 19.78 28.27 -72.15
CA VAL A 66 20.71 29.41 -72.23
C VAL A 66 20.47 30.37 -71.07
N LEU A 67 21.51 30.60 -70.27
CA LEU A 67 21.49 31.49 -69.10
C LEU A 67 22.12 32.85 -69.41
N PHE A 68 23.14 32.86 -70.27
CA PHE A 68 23.90 34.05 -70.65
C PHE A 68 24.26 33.97 -72.12
N ASP A 69 24.08 35.06 -72.86
CA ASP A 69 24.35 35.14 -74.30
C ASP A 69 24.85 36.54 -74.67
N GLU A 70 26.12 36.62 -75.06
CA GLU A 70 26.76 37.87 -75.49
C GLU A 70 27.45 37.69 -76.84
N THR A 71 27.32 38.71 -77.68
CA THR A 71 28.02 38.80 -78.97
C THR A 71 29.09 39.87 -78.91
N TYR A 72 30.25 39.56 -79.52
CA TYR A 72 31.44 40.39 -79.59
C TYR A 72 31.89 40.48 -81.03
N VAL A 73 32.33 41.67 -81.43
CA VAL A 73 33.05 41.87 -82.68
C VAL A 73 34.54 41.94 -82.32
N VAL A 74 35.35 41.06 -82.91
CA VAL A 74 36.78 40.96 -82.66
C VAL A 74 37.54 41.06 -83.98
N ASP A 75 38.55 41.92 -84.04
CA ASP A 75 39.47 42.01 -85.18
C ASP A 75 40.56 40.93 -85.04
N LEU A 76 40.59 40.00 -85.99
CA LEU A 76 41.58 38.91 -86.04
C LEU A 76 42.65 39.12 -87.12
N SER A 77 42.61 40.23 -87.85
CA SER A 77 43.46 40.47 -89.02
C SER A 77 44.96 40.42 -88.73
N GLN A 78 45.36 40.68 -87.47
CA GLN A 78 46.75 40.65 -87.01
C GLN A 78 47.04 39.57 -85.97
N SER A 79 46.04 38.77 -85.57
CA SER A 79 46.17 37.83 -84.45
C SER A 79 46.38 36.36 -84.88
N SER A 80 46.40 36.07 -86.18
CA SER A 80 46.49 34.70 -86.72
C SER A 80 45.44 33.78 -86.09
N GLY A 81 44.19 34.24 -86.03
CA GLY A 81 43.05 33.54 -85.45
C GLY A 81 42.99 33.52 -83.93
N LEU A 82 43.91 34.16 -83.20
CA LEU A 82 43.84 34.27 -81.74
C LEU A 82 42.80 35.31 -81.30
N PHE A 83 41.94 34.97 -80.37
CA PHE A 83 40.96 35.88 -79.78
C PHE A 83 41.08 35.93 -78.25
N SER A 84 40.71 37.07 -77.67
CA SER A 84 40.56 37.27 -76.22
C SER A 84 39.30 38.07 -75.97
N ILE A 85 38.31 37.47 -75.31
CA ILE A 85 36.97 38.03 -75.09
C ILE A 85 36.76 38.18 -73.59
N ASN A 86 36.36 39.36 -73.14
CA ASN A 86 35.98 39.62 -71.77
C ASN A 86 34.46 39.50 -71.63
N LEU A 87 33.99 38.47 -70.94
CA LEU A 87 32.56 38.31 -70.68
C LEU A 87 32.03 39.43 -69.80
N GLY A 88 30.83 39.93 -70.13
CA GLY A 88 30.18 41.05 -69.44
C GLY A 88 30.40 42.42 -70.10
N SER A 89 31.25 42.52 -71.13
CA SER A 89 31.43 43.75 -71.92
C SER A 89 30.87 43.65 -73.34
N GLY A 90 30.16 42.57 -73.67
CA GLY A 90 29.61 42.31 -74.99
C GLY A 90 28.22 42.91 -75.17
N ILE A 91 27.69 42.79 -76.39
CA ILE A 91 26.30 43.14 -76.66
C ILE A 91 25.45 41.93 -76.31
N ARG A 92 24.57 42.08 -75.31
CA ARG A 92 23.60 41.05 -74.96
C ARG A 92 22.57 40.91 -76.06
N THR A 93 22.46 39.72 -76.63
CA THR A 93 21.31 39.39 -77.47
C THR A 93 20.12 39.11 -76.57
N THR A 94 18.93 39.60 -76.93
CA THR A 94 17.66 39.51 -76.16
C THR A 94 17.52 38.21 -75.37
N ASN A 95 17.68 38.29 -74.04
CA ASN A 95 17.76 37.16 -73.10
C ASN A 95 16.36 36.79 -72.52
N PRO A 96 16.09 35.51 -72.19
CA PRO A 96 14.90 35.05 -71.43
C PRO A 96 14.71 35.76 -70.10
N SER A 97 13.49 36.24 -69.85
CA SER A 97 12.72 36.50 -68.61
C SER A 97 13.39 36.80 -67.24
N GLY A 98 14.68 37.01 -67.18
CA GLY A 98 15.45 37.43 -66.02
C GLY A 98 16.86 37.74 -66.51
N ASN A 99 17.26 39.01 -66.49
CA ASN A 99 18.61 39.42 -66.85
C ASN A 99 19.61 38.83 -65.83
N TYR A 100 19.93 37.54 -65.93
CA TYR A 100 20.99 36.95 -65.14
C TYR A 100 22.26 37.73 -65.41
N SER A 101 22.87 38.27 -64.35
CA SER A 101 24.22 38.78 -64.45
C SER A 101 25.17 37.63 -64.85
N LEU A 102 26.39 37.96 -65.26
CA LEU A 102 27.41 36.93 -65.47
C LEU A 102 27.57 36.07 -64.20
N ASP A 103 27.53 36.70 -63.02
CA ASP A 103 27.62 36.05 -61.71
C ASP A 103 26.48 35.06 -61.46
N ASP A 104 25.26 35.44 -61.83
CA ASP A 104 24.09 34.58 -61.69
C ASP A 104 24.15 33.36 -62.61
N ALA A 105 24.67 33.55 -63.83
CA ALA A 105 24.78 32.48 -64.82
C ALA A 105 25.85 31.45 -64.43
N ILE A 106 26.91 31.87 -63.73
CA ILE A 106 27.99 30.98 -63.27
C ILE A 106 27.78 30.46 -61.84
N SER A 107 26.91 31.07 -61.03
CA SER A 107 26.69 30.66 -59.64
C SER A 107 25.84 29.39 -59.52
N ASN A 108 26.16 28.55 -58.53
CA ASN A 108 25.36 27.37 -58.14
C ASN A 108 24.50 27.63 -56.89
N GLY A 109 24.48 28.86 -56.36
CA GLY A 109 23.82 29.20 -55.09
C GLY A 109 22.31 29.47 -55.18
N LYS A 110 21.73 29.56 -56.39
CA LYS A 110 20.30 29.87 -56.57
C LYS A 110 19.66 29.11 -57.73
N GLY A 111 18.35 28.85 -57.63
CA GLY A 111 17.56 28.31 -58.73
C GLY A 111 17.36 29.33 -59.86
N LEU A 112 17.48 28.89 -61.10
CA LEU A 112 17.45 29.70 -62.32
C LEU A 112 16.24 29.29 -63.18
N PRO A 113 15.10 29.98 -63.07
CA PRO A 113 13.93 29.76 -63.93
C PRO A 113 14.13 30.35 -65.34
N VAL A 114 14.27 29.50 -66.36
CA VAL A 114 14.50 29.90 -67.76
C VAL A 114 13.25 29.63 -68.59
N ASN A 115 12.86 30.55 -69.48
CA ASN A 115 11.77 30.28 -70.42
C ASN A 115 12.18 29.18 -71.42
N ALA A 116 11.31 28.20 -71.64
CA ALA A 116 11.53 27.02 -72.46
C ALA A 116 11.92 27.33 -73.91
N ILE A 117 11.57 28.50 -74.45
CA ILE A 117 11.98 28.93 -75.80
C ILE A 117 13.51 29.09 -75.93
N TYR A 118 14.23 29.23 -74.82
CA TYR A 118 15.69 29.34 -74.78
C TYR A 118 16.36 28.06 -74.26
N CYS A 119 15.62 26.95 -74.23
CA CYS A 119 16.11 25.61 -73.94
C CYS A 119 16.10 24.76 -75.20
N ASP A 120 16.77 23.61 -75.14
CA ASP A 120 16.74 22.64 -76.25
C ASP A 120 15.28 22.25 -76.56
N PRO A 121 14.86 22.19 -77.85
CA PRO A 121 13.52 21.74 -78.22
C PRO A 121 13.15 20.36 -77.62
N SER A 122 14.13 19.51 -77.31
CA SER A 122 13.90 18.23 -76.61
C SER A 122 13.48 18.37 -75.15
N ALA A 123 13.53 19.57 -74.56
CA ALA A 123 13.13 19.83 -73.17
C ALA A 123 11.60 19.81 -72.94
N GLY A 124 10.79 19.69 -74.01
CA GLY A 124 9.43 19.16 -73.95
C GLY A 124 8.35 19.98 -73.21
N GLY A 125 8.51 21.30 -73.04
CA GLY A 125 7.51 22.12 -72.34
C GLY A 125 7.30 23.51 -72.93
N SER A 126 6.06 24.04 -72.86
CA SER A 126 5.78 25.47 -73.04
C SER A 126 5.71 26.14 -71.66
N GLY A 127 6.57 27.12 -71.37
CA GLY A 127 6.56 27.85 -70.09
C GLY A 127 7.94 28.07 -69.50
N THR A 128 8.06 28.04 -68.17
CA THR A 128 9.32 28.25 -67.43
C THR A 128 9.90 26.91 -66.99
N ILE A 129 11.11 26.60 -67.42
CA ILE A 129 11.91 25.46 -66.99
C ILE A 129 12.81 25.92 -65.83
N ALA A 130 12.55 25.41 -64.63
CA ALA A 130 13.38 25.69 -63.47
C ALA A 130 14.63 24.81 -63.50
N TYR A 131 15.80 25.44 -63.53
CA TYR A 131 17.07 24.76 -63.30
C TYR A 131 17.56 25.03 -61.88
N SER A 132 17.69 23.98 -61.08
CA SER A 132 18.27 24.05 -59.72
C SER A 132 19.69 23.50 -59.78
N PRO A 133 20.73 24.34 -59.69
CA PRO A 133 22.10 23.86 -59.80
C PRO A 133 22.49 22.95 -58.65
N GLY A 134 23.10 21.81 -58.95
CA GLY A 134 23.81 21.00 -57.97
C GLY A 134 25.14 21.64 -57.56
N ALA A 135 25.64 21.35 -56.36
CA ALA A 135 26.90 21.93 -55.85
C ALA A 135 28.13 21.62 -56.72
N LYS A 136 28.04 20.62 -57.61
CA LYS A 136 29.10 20.20 -58.53
C LYS A 136 28.74 20.39 -60.01
N ASP A 137 27.63 21.06 -60.30
CA ASP A 137 27.18 21.26 -61.68
C ASP A 137 28.11 22.25 -62.39
N ASN A 138 28.76 21.81 -63.47
CA ASN A 138 29.59 22.68 -64.30
C ASN A 138 28.77 23.28 -65.44
N ARG A 139 28.78 24.61 -65.58
CA ARG A 139 28.09 25.27 -66.71
C ARG A 139 28.72 24.89 -68.03
N LYS A 140 27.88 24.72 -69.05
CA LYS A 140 28.34 24.45 -70.42
C LYS A 140 28.55 25.76 -71.15
N MET A 141 29.65 25.89 -71.85
CA MET A 141 29.95 27.05 -72.67
C MET A 141 30.00 26.64 -74.13
N ILE A 142 29.29 27.39 -74.96
CA ILE A 142 29.33 27.25 -76.41
C ILE A 142 29.83 28.57 -76.98
N ILE A 143 30.90 28.50 -77.78
CA ILE A 143 31.41 29.63 -78.53
C ILE A 143 31.05 29.40 -79.98
N GLN A 144 30.37 30.36 -80.57
CA GLN A 144 30.06 30.36 -81.99
C GLN A 144 30.81 31.52 -82.63
N PHE A 145 31.28 31.33 -83.85
CA PHE A 145 31.93 32.40 -84.59
C PHE A 145 31.43 32.45 -86.04
N LYS A 146 31.46 33.63 -86.62
CA LYS A 146 31.36 33.81 -88.07
C LYS A 146 32.32 34.91 -88.48
N ASP A 147 32.85 34.79 -89.68
CA ASP A 147 33.61 35.85 -90.31
C ASP A 147 32.90 36.27 -91.60
N PRO A 148 32.11 37.36 -91.55
CA PRO A 148 31.44 37.89 -92.73
C PRO A 148 32.43 38.25 -93.84
N SER A 149 33.65 38.66 -93.48
CA SER A 149 34.72 39.02 -94.42
C SER A 149 35.35 37.80 -95.11
N ALA A 150 35.23 36.61 -94.52
CA ALA A 150 35.61 35.34 -95.14
C ALA A 150 34.43 34.63 -95.85
N GLY A 151 33.28 35.31 -96.01
CA GLY A 151 32.10 34.78 -96.69
C GLY A 151 31.18 33.90 -95.84
N MET A 152 31.41 33.82 -94.52
CA MET A 152 30.54 33.05 -93.62
C MET A 152 29.25 33.82 -93.31
N THR A 153 28.11 33.32 -93.81
CA THR A 153 26.78 33.91 -93.54
C THR A 153 26.09 33.34 -92.30
N THR A 154 26.61 32.24 -91.75
CA THR A 154 26.07 31.54 -90.58
C THR A 154 27.13 31.33 -89.50
N PHE A 155 26.72 31.29 -88.24
CA PHE A 155 27.60 30.97 -87.12
C PHE A 155 28.01 29.49 -87.16
N ASP A 156 29.31 29.24 -87.16
CA ASP A 156 29.88 27.93 -86.91
C ASP A 156 30.14 27.76 -85.40
N THR A 157 30.02 26.54 -84.89
CA THR A 157 30.04 26.25 -83.46
C THR A 157 31.30 25.50 -83.06
N ILE A 158 32.07 26.07 -82.15
CA ILE A 158 33.18 25.39 -81.49
C ILE A 158 32.59 24.33 -80.54
N PRO A 159 33.20 23.13 -80.41
CA PRO A 159 32.72 22.10 -79.51
C PRO A 159 32.41 22.63 -78.10
N GLU A 160 31.34 22.12 -77.50
CA GLU A 160 30.91 22.51 -76.16
C GLU A 160 32.02 22.23 -75.13
N MET A 161 32.24 23.18 -74.23
CA MET A 161 33.24 23.07 -73.17
C MET A 161 32.59 23.17 -71.79
N ASP A 162 33.15 22.43 -70.82
CA ASP A 162 32.83 22.60 -69.40
C ASP A 162 33.56 23.81 -68.82
N MET A 163 32.83 24.67 -68.12
CA MET A 163 33.42 25.74 -67.33
C MET A 163 33.98 25.16 -66.03
N ASN A 164 35.30 24.92 -66.00
CA ASN A 164 36.01 24.38 -64.84
C ASN A 164 36.23 25.43 -63.72
N PRO A 165 36.55 25.03 -62.48
CA PRO A 165 36.26 25.78 -61.26
C PRO A 165 36.87 27.17 -61.03
N VAL A 166 37.68 27.69 -61.95
CA VAL A 166 38.26 29.04 -61.84
C VAL A 166 37.19 30.13 -61.92
N ALA A 167 36.07 29.86 -62.60
CA ALA A 167 34.92 30.77 -62.61
C ALA A 167 34.18 30.85 -61.25
N TYR A 168 34.23 29.79 -60.42
CA TYR A 168 33.64 29.79 -59.07
C TYR A 168 34.48 30.55 -58.04
N ALA A 169 35.72 30.95 -58.36
CA ALA A 169 36.51 31.83 -57.49
C ALA A 169 35.84 33.21 -57.31
N MET A 170 34.91 33.58 -58.20
CA MET A 170 34.05 34.75 -58.04
C MET A 170 33.09 34.62 -56.84
N GLU A 171 32.64 33.40 -56.50
CA GLU A 171 31.75 33.15 -55.34
C GLU A 171 32.48 33.33 -53.99
N ALA A 172 33.82 33.21 -53.96
CA ALA A 172 34.62 33.46 -52.75
C ALA A 172 34.57 34.92 -52.25
N ARG A 173 33.95 35.83 -53.02
CA ARG A 173 33.65 37.22 -52.60
C ARG A 173 32.45 37.33 -51.67
N THR A 174 31.65 36.28 -51.56
CA THR A 174 30.47 36.24 -50.70
C THR A 174 30.61 35.10 -49.69
N THR A 175 30.32 35.36 -48.43
CA THR A 175 30.27 34.31 -47.41
C THR A 175 28.86 33.72 -47.41
N GLY A 176 28.64 32.65 -48.19
CA GLY A 176 27.34 32.00 -48.32
C GLY A 176 26.30 32.81 -49.08
N GLY A 177 26.70 33.49 -50.17
CA GLY A 177 25.80 34.29 -51.02
C GLY A 177 25.48 35.69 -50.48
N TYR A 178 26.07 36.06 -49.34
CA TYR A 178 25.89 37.38 -48.72
C TYR A 178 27.08 38.31 -49.04
N PRO A 179 26.84 39.54 -49.52
CA PRO A 179 27.90 40.53 -49.67
C PRO A 179 28.43 40.98 -48.30
N ALA A 180 29.67 41.50 -48.26
CA ALA A 180 30.34 41.95 -47.04
C ALA A 180 29.51 42.93 -46.18
N SER A 181 28.61 43.69 -46.80
CA SER A 181 27.66 44.61 -46.13
C SER A 181 26.56 43.91 -45.30
N SER A 182 26.48 42.57 -45.32
CA SER A 182 25.38 41.82 -44.71
C SER A 182 25.82 40.71 -43.75
N ILE A 183 27.11 40.66 -43.40
CA ILE A 183 27.69 39.66 -42.48
C ILE A 183 27.23 39.90 -41.03
N LEU A 184 26.90 41.16 -40.68
CA LEU A 184 26.30 41.53 -39.40
C LEU A 184 24.92 42.15 -39.66
N ARG A 185 23.88 41.57 -39.06
CA ARG A 185 22.51 42.08 -39.13
C ARG A 185 22.08 42.58 -37.75
N VAL A 186 21.56 43.81 -37.69
CA VAL A 186 20.83 44.29 -36.50
C VAL A 186 19.35 43.97 -36.72
N ALA A 187 18.79 43.14 -35.85
CA ALA A 187 17.36 42.85 -35.84
C ALA A 187 16.69 43.67 -34.73
N ASN A 188 16.02 44.75 -35.12
CA ASN A 188 14.99 45.36 -34.25
C ASN A 188 13.66 44.69 -34.61
N SER A 189 13.05 44.02 -33.62
CA SER A 189 11.68 43.49 -33.72
C SER A 189 11.38 42.68 -34.99
N GLY A 190 12.34 41.84 -35.42
CA GLY A 190 12.13 40.85 -36.48
C GLY A 190 12.27 41.35 -37.93
N THR A 191 12.65 42.62 -38.15
CA THR A 191 12.89 43.14 -39.51
C THR A 191 14.38 43.41 -39.72
N PRO A 192 15.07 42.78 -40.70
CA PRO A 192 16.49 43.04 -40.95
C PRO A 192 16.72 44.47 -41.47
N GLY A 193 17.42 45.29 -40.69
CA GLY A 193 17.90 46.61 -41.13
C GLY A 193 19.29 46.54 -41.76
N VAL A 194 19.62 47.51 -42.62
CA VAL A 194 20.99 47.69 -43.14
C VAL A 194 21.88 48.15 -41.98
N ALA A 195 22.92 47.37 -41.67
CA ALA A 195 23.87 47.74 -40.63
C ALA A 195 24.66 49.00 -41.05
N PRO A 196 24.80 50.01 -40.17
CA PRO A 196 25.66 51.16 -40.42
C PRO A 196 27.09 50.71 -40.69
N ILE A 197 27.82 51.46 -41.54
CA ILE A 197 29.25 51.24 -41.78
C ILE A 197 29.97 51.29 -40.42
N LEU A 198 30.72 50.24 -40.09
CA LEU A 198 31.58 50.20 -38.90
C LEU A 198 32.63 51.31 -39.03
N ASN A 199 32.40 52.41 -38.33
CA ASN A 199 33.39 53.48 -38.15
C ASN A 199 34.25 53.18 -36.92
N ASP A 200 35.35 53.90 -36.74
CA ASP A 200 36.30 53.65 -35.64
C ASP A 200 35.65 53.69 -34.25
N ALA A 201 34.59 54.49 -34.06
CA ALA A 201 33.84 54.54 -32.81
C ALA A 201 33.05 53.24 -32.56
N TYR A 202 32.38 52.69 -33.57
CA TYR A 202 31.65 51.42 -33.46
C TYR A 202 32.57 50.21 -33.31
N VAL A 203 33.76 50.25 -33.92
CA VAL A 203 34.78 49.21 -33.72
C VAL A 203 35.35 49.27 -32.30
N THR A 204 35.60 50.46 -31.78
CA THR A 204 36.05 50.66 -30.38
C THR A 204 35.00 50.14 -29.39
N GLU A 205 33.72 50.45 -29.62
CA GLU A 205 32.64 49.96 -28.76
C GLU A 205 32.46 48.44 -28.87
N LEU A 206 32.57 47.86 -30.06
CA LEU A 206 32.53 46.41 -30.26
C LEU A 206 33.70 45.70 -29.58
N GLN A 207 34.90 46.31 -29.60
CA GLN A 207 36.07 45.83 -28.85
C GLN A 207 35.85 45.93 -27.34
N ALA A 208 35.23 47.02 -26.85
CA ALA A 208 34.86 47.16 -25.44
C ALA A 208 33.80 46.13 -25.03
N LEU A 209 32.86 45.79 -25.92
CA LEU A 209 31.85 44.75 -25.70
C LEU A 209 32.49 43.36 -25.61
N LEU A 210 33.38 43.02 -26.55
CA LEU A 210 34.13 41.77 -26.54
C LEU A 210 35.10 41.67 -25.35
N GLY A 211 35.62 42.80 -24.89
CA GLY A 211 36.50 42.91 -23.72
C GLY A 211 35.78 43.05 -22.37
N GLY A 212 34.45 43.11 -22.34
CA GLY A 212 33.65 43.27 -21.12
C GLY A 212 33.75 44.64 -20.44
N THR A 213 34.24 45.66 -21.14
CA THR A 213 34.45 47.04 -20.65
C THR A 213 33.48 48.07 -21.26
N SER A 214 32.51 47.63 -22.06
CA SER A 214 31.46 48.51 -22.61
C SER A 214 30.68 49.20 -21.49
N ALA A 215 30.52 50.52 -21.60
CA ALA A 215 29.67 51.32 -20.71
C ALA A 215 28.19 51.32 -21.15
N ASN A 216 27.91 50.86 -22.38
CA ASN A 216 26.58 50.87 -22.96
C ASN A 216 25.84 49.53 -22.79
N TYR A 217 26.57 48.43 -22.56
CA TYR A 217 26.01 47.08 -22.49
C TYR A 217 26.66 46.26 -21.37
N MET A 218 25.84 45.51 -20.62
CA MET A 218 26.27 44.77 -19.44
C MET A 218 26.58 43.30 -19.78
N SER A 219 27.74 42.78 -19.34
CA SER A 219 28.14 41.38 -19.59
C SER A 219 27.24 40.39 -18.82
N THR A 220 26.76 39.35 -19.53
CA THR A 220 25.97 38.25 -18.95
C THR A 220 26.79 36.97 -18.71
N THR A 221 28.14 37.02 -18.74
CA THR A 221 28.97 35.83 -18.51
C THR A 221 30.22 36.10 -17.65
N SER A 222 30.10 35.66 -16.38
CA SER A 222 31.07 35.23 -15.35
C SER A 222 32.36 36.01 -15.05
N GLY A 223 32.41 36.60 -13.83
CA GLY A 223 33.64 36.88 -13.08
C GLY A 223 33.46 37.70 -11.79
N SER A 224 33.34 37.02 -10.63
CA SER A 224 33.48 37.53 -9.24
C SER A 224 32.20 37.91 -8.43
N THR A 225 31.72 36.90 -7.66
CA THR A 225 31.08 36.94 -6.31
C THR A 225 30.03 37.99 -5.92
N THR A 226 29.50 38.79 -6.83
CA THR A 226 28.34 39.65 -6.57
C THR A 226 27.27 39.37 -7.62
N GLY A 227 26.02 39.16 -7.17
CA GLY A 227 24.86 39.02 -8.06
C GLY A 227 24.72 40.23 -8.99
N ALA A 228 23.76 40.18 -9.91
CA ALA A 228 23.52 41.23 -10.91
C ALA A 228 23.68 42.64 -10.31
N ARG A 229 24.68 43.40 -10.79
CA ARG A 229 24.95 44.75 -10.29
C ARG A 229 23.88 45.69 -10.84
N LEU A 230 23.12 46.30 -9.93
CA LEU A 230 22.21 47.38 -10.28
C LEU A 230 23.00 48.59 -10.80
N PRO A 231 22.49 49.32 -11.81
CA PRO A 231 23.06 50.59 -12.24
C PRO A 231 23.33 51.49 -11.04
N SER A 232 24.54 52.03 -10.89
CA SER A 232 24.92 52.86 -9.74
C SER A 232 24.96 54.33 -10.15
N VAL A 233 24.15 55.18 -9.51
CA VAL A 233 24.07 56.63 -9.80
C VAL A 233 24.13 57.43 -8.51
N SER A 234 24.69 58.64 -8.53
CA SER A 234 24.65 59.54 -7.37
C SER A 234 23.32 60.28 -7.34
N GLY A 235 22.40 59.88 -6.45
CA GLY A 235 21.05 60.41 -6.34
C GLY A 235 20.03 59.62 -7.18
N ASN A 236 19.22 60.35 -7.95
CA ASN A 236 18.24 59.76 -8.87
C ASN A 236 18.74 59.88 -10.32
N PRO A 237 18.45 58.90 -11.21
CA PRO A 237 18.66 59.05 -12.64
C PRO A 237 17.94 60.30 -13.17
N SER A 238 18.46 60.91 -14.24
CA SER A 238 17.89 62.16 -14.80
C SER A 238 16.51 61.98 -15.45
N ALA A 239 16.11 60.74 -15.78
CA ALA A 239 14.78 60.37 -16.28
C ALA A 239 14.49 58.86 -16.09
N PRO A 240 14.20 58.38 -14.87
CA PRO A 240 13.90 56.97 -14.65
C PRO A 240 12.53 56.62 -15.26
N THR A 241 12.46 55.49 -15.98
CA THR A 241 11.16 54.93 -16.40
C THR A 241 10.57 54.09 -15.27
N ALA A 242 9.24 54.04 -15.16
CA ALA A 242 8.57 53.17 -14.18
C ALA A 242 9.07 51.73 -14.33
N GLY A 243 9.46 51.10 -13.24
CA GLY A 243 10.11 49.78 -13.26
C GLY A 243 11.62 49.81 -13.07
N SER A 244 12.28 50.97 -13.18
CA SER A 244 13.75 51.06 -13.05
C SER A 244 14.21 50.85 -11.60
N ILE A 245 15.31 50.11 -11.44
CA ILE A 245 15.98 49.85 -10.16
C ILE A 245 17.44 50.25 -10.29
N TRP A 246 17.96 51.01 -9.32
CA TRP A 246 19.36 51.45 -9.27
C TRP A 246 19.91 51.45 -7.84
N PHE A 247 21.23 51.49 -7.70
CA PHE A 247 21.92 51.76 -6.45
C PHE A 247 22.30 53.24 -6.39
N ASP A 248 21.70 53.98 -5.47
CA ASP A 248 22.03 55.37 -5.19
C ASP A 248 23.29 55.44 -4.33
N THR A 249 24.37 56.01 -4.89
CA THR A 249 25.65 56.18 -4.22
C THR A 249 25.76 57.48 -3.42
N SER A 250 24.71 58.32 -3.39
CA SER A 250 24.69 59.52 -2.55
C SER A 250 24.48 59.12 -1.08
N GLY A 251 25.39 59.53 -0.19
CA GLY A 251 25.35 59.16 1.23
C GLY A 251 25.76 57.70 1.52
N SER A 252 25.03 57.01 2.38
CA SER A 252 25.35 55.66 2.90
C SER A 252 25.01 54.50 1.95
N GLY A 253 24.60 54.78 0.71
CA GLY A 253 24.24 53.78 -0.29
C GLY A 253 22.82 53.23 -0.10
N ALA A 254 21.95 53.35 -1.11
CA ALA A 254 20.59 52.84 -1.06
C ALA A 254 20.14 52.22 -2.38
N ILE A 255 19.47 51.07 -2.34
CA ILE A 255 18.79 50.51 -3.52
C ILE A 255 17.46 51.25 -3.67
N LYS A 256 17.22 51.84 -4.85
CA LYS A 256 16.02 52.61 -5.17
C LYS A 256 15.27 52.02 -6.37
N TYR A 257 13.97 52.21 -6.38
CA TYR A 257 13.05 51.81 -7.44
C TYR A 257 12.14 52.97 -7.82
N PHE A 258 11.91 53.17 -9.11
CA PHE A 258 10.92 54.13 -9.58
C PHE A 258 9.62 53.41 -9.92
N ASP A 259 8.57 53.70 -9.17
CA ASP A 259 7.29 53.01 -9.30
C ASP A 259 6.45 53.52 -10.48
N SER A 260 5.35 52.82 -10.76
CA SER A 260 4.39 53.21 -11.80
C SER A 260 3.61 54.49 -11.50
N SER A 261 3.74 55.03 -10.28
CA SER A 261 3.12 56.26 -9.83
C SER A 261 4.06 57.47 -9.99
N GLY A 262 5.28 57.26 -10.49
CA GLY A 262 6.27 58.31 -10.69
C GLY A 262 7.02 58.72 -9.43
N VAL A 263 7.05 57.86 -8.41
CA VAL A 263 7.71 58.13 -7.13
C VAL A 263 8.94 57.23 -6.98
N VAL A 264 10.02 57.80 -6.43
CA VAL A 264 11.22 57.06 -6.08
C VAL A 264 11.04 56.42 -4.70
N GLN A 265 11.07 55.09 -4.66
CA GLN A 265 10.97 54.27 -3.45
C GLN A 265 12.35 53.73 -3.06
N THR A 266 12.67 53.73 -1.77
CA THR A 266 13.89 53.11 -1.24
C THR A 266 13.60 51.68 -0.82
N LEU A 267 14.25 50.69 -1.44
CA LEU A 267 14.08 49.25 -1.19
C LEU A 267 15.00 48.72 -0.08
N GLY A 268 16.16 49.36 0.12
CA GLY A 268 17.10 48.99 1.17
C GLY A 268 18.24 49.99 1.30
N THR A 269 18.72 50.23 2.51
CA THR A 269 19.91 51.03 2.79
C THR A 269 21.08 50.09 3.12
N GLY A 270 22.31 50.45 2.75
CA GLY A 270 23.51 49.63 2.95
C GLY A 270 23.88 49.31 4.41
N THR A 271 23.03 49.65 5.37
CA THR A 271 23.24 49.54 6.83
C THR A 271 22.55 48.33 7.48
N GLY A 272 21.93 47.42 6.71
CA GLY A 272 21.50 46.12 7.22
C GLY A 272 20.24 46.10 8.11
N SER A 273 19.45 47.17 8.16
CA SER A 273 18.14 47.15 8.85
C SER A 273 17.01 46.96 7.84
N GLY A 274 16.18 45.93 8.05
CA GLY A 274 15.10 45.52 7.15
C GLY A 274 13.96 46.55 6.95
N THR A 275 13.01 46.19 6.08
CA THR A 275 11.93 47.03 5.53
C THR A 275 10.83 47.48 6.50
N ILE A 276 10.96 47.19 7.80
CA ILE A 276 9.99 47.67 8.80
C ILE A 276 10.34 49.12 9.13
N SER A 277 9.58 50.07 8.58
CA SER A 277 9.75 51.51 8.81
C SER A 277 9.25 51.97 10.19
N GLY A 278 8.48 51.13 10.88
CA GLY A 278 8.05 51.34 12.26
C GLY A 278 7.13 50.24 12.76
N VAL A 279 7.15 50.00 14.07
CA VAL A 279 6.19 49.14 14.77
C VAL A 279 5.43 49.98 15.78
N THR A 280 4.12 50.16 15.57
CA THR A 280 3.21 50.82 16.51
C THR A 280 2.52 49.76 17.36
N ALA A 281 2.68 49.83 18.69
CA ALA A 281 1.99 48.93 19.59
C ALA A 281 0.47 49.19 19.55
N GLY A 282 -0.33 48.12 19.32
CA GLY A 282 -1.78 48.17 19.42
C GLY A 282 -2.28 48.25 20.87
N SER A 283 -3.59 48.41 21.07
CA SER A 283 -4.21 48.48 22.40
C SER A 283 -3.81 47.29 23.28
N GLY A 284 -3.33 47.56 24.50
CA GLY A 284 -2.87 46.54 25.44
C GLY A 284 -1.40 46.14 25.31
N LEU A 285 -0.67 46.66 24.33
CA LEU A 285 0.79 46.53 24.22
C LEU A 285 1.47 47.88 24.45
N SER A 286 2.73 47.87 24.87
CA SER A 286 3.58 49.04 25.03
C SER A 286 4.93 48.81 24.33
N GLY A 287 5.68 49.89 24.07
CA GLY A 287 6.90 49.84 23.27
C GLY A 287 6.64 50.14 21.80
N GLY A 288 7.35 49.44 20.91
CA GLY A 288 7.44 49.82 19.49
C GLY A 288 8.54 50.84 19.23
N GLY A 289 8.68 51.26 17.98
CA GLY A 289 9.74 52.19 17.56
C GLY A 289 9.95 52.18 16.05
N THR A 290 10.68 53.19 15.56
CA THR A 290 10.94 53.42 14.13
C THR A 290 12.41 53.21 13.75
N SER A 291 13.28 52.87 14.72
CA SER A 291 14.71 52.56 14.49
C SER A 291 15.35 51.84 15.68
N GLY A 292 16.40 51.04 15.44
CA GLY A 292 17.15 50.32 16.49
C GLY A 292 16.49 48.99 16.92
N SER A 293 16.95 48.40 18.03
CA SER A 293 16.30 47.21 18.60
C SER A 293 14.91 47.56 19.11
N VAL A 294 13.86 47.10 18.41
CA VAL A 294 12.47 47.36 18.78
C VAL A 294 11.96 46.26 19.70
N THR A 295 11.39 46.64 20.84
CA THR A 295 10.74 45.72 21.80
C THR A 295 9.26 46.06 21.95
N LEU A 296 8.41 45.02 21.97
CA LEU A 296 7.01 45.11 22.37
C LEU A 296 6.84 44.40 23.70
N SER A 297 6.15 45.05 24.63
CA SER A 297 5.82 44.55 25.95
C SER A 297 4.31 44.55 26.15
N LEU A 298 3.81 43.75 27.09
CA LEU A 298 2.43 43.87 27.54
C LEU A 298 2.26 45.20 28.29
N GLY A 299 1.30 46.02 27.89
CA GLY A 299 0.90 47.19 28.65
C GLY A 299 0.32 46.76 30.01
N SER A 300 0.61 47.51 31.07
CA SER A 300 0.10 47.24 32.41
C SER A 300 -1.41 47.02 32.38
N SER A 301 -1.89 45.92 32.98
CA SER A 301 -3.31 45.59 33.03
C SER A 301 -4.11 46.47 34.01
N GLY A 302 -3.43 47.30 34.81
CA GLY A 302 -4.03 48.05 35.91
C GLY A 302 -4.29 47.20 37.16
N VAL A 303 -4.13 45.87 37.09
CA VAL A 303 -4.24 44.95 38.21
C VAL A 303 -2.93 44.89 38.97
N ALA A 304 -2.96 45.12 40.28
CA ALA A 304 -1.79 45.00 41.13
C ALA A 304 -1.35 43.51 41.24
N PRO A 305 -0.05 43.19 41.14
CA PRO A 305 0.41 41.82 41.38
C PRO A 305 0.08 41.37 42.81
N SER A 306 -0.85 40.44 42.96
CA SER A 306 -1.29 39.88 44.25
C SER A 306 -2.05 38.57 44.04
N THR A 307 -2.35 37.86 45.12
CA THR A 307 -3.29 36.73 45.12
C THR A 307 -4.69 37.26 45.47
N TYR A 308 -5.68 36.96 44.62
CA TYR A 308 -7.07 37.35 44.82
C TYR A 308 -7.91 36.12 45.16
N GLY A 309 -8.69 36.21 46.23
CA GLY A 309 -9.40 35.08 46.86
C GLY A 309 -8.65 34.44 48.05
N SER A 310 -9.39 33.69 48.85
CA SER A 310 -8.92 32.92 50.02
C SER A 310 -9.92 31.82 50.36
N GLY A 311 -9.69 31.05 51.43
CA GLY A 311 -10.69 30.09 51.93
C GLY A 311 -12.05 30.71 52.32
N GLY A 312 -12.13 32.04 52.47
CA GLY A 312 -13.37 32.77 52.81
C GLY A 312 -13.77 33.87 51.81
N THR A 313 -13.05 34.03 50.69
CA THR A 313 -13.37 35.02 49.65
C THR A 313 -13.14 34.44 48.26
N VAL A 314 -14.01 34.73 47.30
CA VAL A 314 -13.82 34.32 45.89
C VAL A 314 -13.29 35.49 45.06
N PRO A 315 -12.36 35.25 44.12
CA PRO A 315 -11.92 36.29 43.19
C PRO A 315 -13.02 36.65 42.19
N VAL A 316 -13.20 37.94 41.95
CA VAL A 316 -14.05 38.50 40.88
C VAL A 316 -13.14 39.23 39.91
N ILE A 317 -13.16 38.81 38.65
CA ILE A 317 -12.30 39.33 37.59
C ILE A 317 -13.14 39.92 36.45
N GLN A 318 -12.65 40.99 35.84
CA GLN A 318 -13.18 41.53 34.59
C GLN A 318 -12.11 41.39 33.50
N VAL A 319 -12.54 41.04 32.29
CA VAL A 319 -11.68 40.94 31.12
C VAL A 319 -12.08 41.96 30.07
N ASP A 320 -11.12 42.46 29.31
CA ASP A 320 -11.40 43.27 28.12
C ASP A 320 -11.86 42.41 26.93
N THR A 321 -12.24 43.08 25.84
CA THR A 321 -12.66 42.47 24.57
C THR A 321 -11.61 41.52 23.98
N TYR A 322 -10.36 41.62 24.41
CA TYR A 322 -9.24 40.81 23.94
C TYR A 322 -8.83 39.71 24.96
N GLY A 323 -9.57 39.55 26.05
CA GLY A 323 -9.40 38.48 27.03
C GLY A 323 -8.35 38.74 28.12
N ARG A 324 -7.79 39.95 28.22
CA ARG A 324 -6.86 40.30 29.31
C ARG A 324 -7.64 40.73 30.55
N ILE A 325 -7.16 40.36 31.74
CA ILE A 325 -7.74 40.82 33.01
C ILE A 325 -7.46 42.32 33.17
N THR A 326 -8.50 43.12 33.40
CA THR A 326 -8.41 44.59 33.59
C THR A 326 -8.76 45.02 35.02
N SER A 327 -9.42 44.15 35.79
CA SER A 327 -9.60 44.33 37.23
C SER A 327 -9.67 42.97 37.93
N ALA A 328 -9.18 42.91 39.17
CA ALA A 328 -9.34 41.78 40.06
C ALA A 328 -9.64 42.26 41.48
N SER A 329 -10.63 41.67 42.14
CA SER A 329 -11.00 41.93 43.53
C SER A 329 -11.44 40.64 44.22
N SER A 330 -11.55 40.66 45.56
CA SER A 330 -12.03 39.51 46.34
C SER A 330 -13.39 39.84 46.95
N THR A 331 -14.38 38.95 46.79
CA THR A 331 -15.71 39.09 47.40
C THR A 331 -15.90 38.03 48.49
N PRO A 332 -16.42 38.36 49.70
CA PRO A 332 -16.64 37.39 50.77
C PRO A 332 -17.60 36.25 50.40
N ILE A 333 -17.30 35.05 50.90
CA ILE A 333 -18.22 33.91 50.91
C ILE A 333 -19.12 34.07 52.14
N THR A 334 -20.36 34.50 51.98
CA THR A 334 -21.34 34.60 53.08
C THR A 334 -22.00 33.24 53.31
N GLY A 335 -21.83 32.68 54.53
CA GLY A 335 -22.44 31.40 54.94
C GLY A 335 -21.48 30.29 55.40
N THR A 336 -20.28 30.59 55.92
CA THR A 336 -19.37 29.57 56.46
C THR A 336 -19.73 29.16 57.90
N LEU A 337 -19.50 27.89 58.26
CA LEU A 337 -19.64 27.35 59.63
C LEU A 337 -18.97 28.25 60.68
N PRO A 338 -19.51 28.40 61.91
CA PRO A 338 -18.75 28.96 63.01
C PRO A 338 -17.57 28.05 63.33
N ALA A 339 -16.36 28.61 63.24
CA ALA A 339 -15.15 27.93 63.65
C ALA A 339 -15.23 27.58 65.16
N GLY A 340 -15.00 26.31 65.51
CA GLY A 340 -14.72 25.89 66.88
C GLY A 340 -15.64 24.85 67.54
N ALA A 341 -16.68 24.33 66.87
CA ALA A 341 -17.52 23.30 67.47
C ALA A 341 -17.72 22.07 66.56
N ALA A 342 -17.11 20.94 66.95
CA ALA A 342 -17.28 19.67 66.26
C ALA A 342 -18.75 19.18 66.32
N GLY A 343 -19.29 18.73 65.18
CA GLY A 343 -20.62 18.11 65.08
C GLY A 343 -21.82 19.07 64.93
N GLN A 344 -21.61 20.31 64.50
CA GLN A 344 -22.69 21.26 64.18
C GLN A 344 -22.92 21.43 62.67
N PHE A 345 -24.14 21.76 62.27
CA PHE A 345 -24.60 22.00 60.90
C PHE A 345 -25.29 23.36 60.79
N LEU A 346 -25.35 23.92 59.58
CA LEU A 346 -26.10 25.14 59.29
C LEU A 346 -27.57 24.81 59.04
N ARG A 347 -28.48 25.41 59.80
CA ARG A 347 -29.92 25.34 59.56
C ARG A 347 -30.43 26.71 59.15
N SER A 348 -31.24 26.73 58.09
CA SER A 348 -32.01 27.92 57.74
C SER A 348 -33.27 28.01 58.59
N ASN A 349 -33.56 29.18 59.13
CA ASN A 349 -34.87 29.50 59.70
C ASN A 349 -35.80 30.20 58.68
N GLY A 350 -35.43 30.19 57.40
CA GLY A 350 -36.16 30.85 56.30
C GLY A 350 -35.71 32.27 56.01
N THR A 351 -35.02 32.95 56.93
CA THR A 351 -34.53 34.33 56.74
C THR A 351 -33.03 34.50 57.08
N ALA A 352 -32.47 33.58 57.87
CA ALA A 352 -31.07 33.52 58.23
C ALA A 352 -30.60 32.07 58.39
N TRP A 353 -29.28 31.86 58.31
CA TRP A 353 -28.63 30.58 58.58
C TRP A 353 -27.90 30.66 59.93
N SER A 354 -28.16 29.70 60.82
CA SER A 354 -27.50 29.59 62.13
C SER A 354 -26.97 28.18 62.38
N SER A 355 -25.95 28.01 63.23
CA SER A 355 -25.40 26.69 63.55
C SER A 355 -26.18 26.00 64.67
N GLN A 356 -26.37 24.69 64.54
CA GLN A 356 -26.93 23.83 65.59
C GLN A 356 -26.51 22.37 65.41
N LYS A 357 -26.70 21.53 66.44
CA LYS A 357 -26.63 20.06 66.30
C LYS A 357 -27.92 19.56 65.63
N ILE A 358 -27.85 18.46 64.88
CA ILE A 358 -29.06 17.80 64.35
C ILE A 358 -29.85 17.19 65.52
N LEU A 359 -31.08 17.65 65.71
CA LEU A 359 -32.06 17.08 66.63
C LEU A 359 -33.01 16.12 65.89
N LEU A 360 -33.64 15.19 66.60
CA LEU A 360 -34.56 14.23 65.98
C LEU A 360 -35.79 14.92 65.34
N SER A 361 -36.18 16.09 65.85
CA SER A 361 -37.20 17.01 65.30
C SER A 361 -36.80 17.66 63.97
N ASP A 362 -35.53 17.55 63.59
CA ASP A 362 -34.99 18.19 62.38
C ASP A 362 -35.16 17.29 61.16
N LEU A 363 -35.41 16.00 61.40
CA LEU A 363 -35.82 15.05 60.39
C LEU A 363 -37.31 15.27 60.13
N LYS A 364 -37.59 15.86 58.96
CA LYS A 364 -38.94 16.13 58.48
C LYS A 364 -39.35 15.08 57.46
N SER A 365 -40.64 14.79 57.40
CA SER A 365 -41.22 14.00 56.32
C SER A 365 -41.02 14.70 54.98
N SER A 366 -40.78 13.92 53.93
CA SER A 366 -40.75 14.43 52.55
C SER A 366 -42.17 14.74 52.01
N ILE A 367 -43.19 14.23 52.68
CA ILE A 367 -44.61 14.36 52.35
C ILE A 367 -45.28 15.21 53.43
N GLY A 368 -45.20 16.53 53.29
CA GLY A 368 -45.77 17.51 54.21
C GLY A 368 -44.82 17.88 55.37
N SER A 369 -44.92 19.12 55.87
CA SER A 369 -43.95 19.72 56.81
C SER A 369 -43.94 19.15 58.24
N ALA A 370 -44.55 17.99 58.46
CA ALA A 370 -44.65 17.34 59.76
C ALA A 370 -43.32 16.69 60.18
N ASP A 371 -43.13 16.53 61.49
CA ASP A 371 -41.96 15.83 62.04
C ASP A 371 -41.99 14.35 61.67
N LEU A 372 -40.84 13.78 61.34
CA LEU A 372 -40.69 12.33 61.11
C LEU A 372 -40.98 11.53 62.38
N PHE A 373 -40.80 12.14 63.56
CA PHE A 373 -41.07 11.57 64.88
C PHE A 373 -42.03 12.48 65.66
N SER A 374 -43.33 12.19 65.63
CA SER A 374 -44.35 13.08 66.21
C SER A 374 -44.62 12.88 67.71
N ALA A 375 -44.07 11.85 68.38
CA ALA A 375 -44.01 11.69 69.85
C ALA A 375 -43.16 10.47 70.28
N PRO A 376 -42.03 10.63 71.00
CA PRO A 376 -41.23 9.48 71.44
C PRO A 376 -41.70 9.00 72.83
N GLY A 377 -42.44 7.91 72.87
CA GLY A 377 -42.87 7.28 74.14
C GLY A 377 -43.71 6.03 73.93
N CYS A 378 -43.21 5.02 73.21
CA CYS A 378 -43.91 3.75 73.07
C CYS A 378 -44.00 3.04 74.43
N LEU A 379 -45.15 2.43 74.72
CA LEU A 379 -45.28 1.54 75.88
C LEU A 379 -44.44 0.27 75.68
N ALA A 380 -44.12 -0.44 76.75
CA ALA A 380 -43.35 -1.70 76.67
C ALA A 380 -44.02 -2.79 75.79
N SER A 381 -45.33 -2.66 75.53
CA SER A 381 -46.11 -3.53 74.63
C SER A 381 -46.15 -3.05 73.17
N GLN A 382 -45.39 -2.02 72.81
CA GLN A 382 -45.39 -1.38 71.51
C GLN A 382 -43.97 -1.21 70.95
N ALA A 383 -43.84 -1.23 69.62
CA ALA A 383 -42.60 -0.97 68.89
C ALA A 383 -42.76 0.20 67.93
N LEU A 384 -41.64 0.84 67.57
CA LEU A 384 -41.61 1.86 66.53
C LEU A 384 -41.82 1.19 65.16
N SER A 385 -42.81 1.66 64.40
CA SER A 385 -43.05 1.26 63.01
C SER A 385 -43.03 2.49 62.10
N TRP A 386 -42.39 2.37 60.95
CA TRP A 386 -42.50 3.40 59.91
C TRP A 386 -43.81 3.23 59.13
N ASP A 387 -44.59 4.29 59.04
CA ASP A 387 -45.78 4.39 58.22
C ASP A 387 -45.41 5.14 56.93
N SER A 388 -45.26 4.37 55.85
CA SER A 388 -44.86 4.88 54.54
C SER A 388 -45.85 5.86 53.90
N ILE A 389 -47.14 5.85 54.31
CA ILE A 389 -48.16 6.72 53.70
C ILE A 389 -48.02 8.13 54.25
N THR A 390 -47.82 8.25 55.57
CA THR A 390 -47.59 9.55 56.21
C THR A 390 -46.11 9.93 56.29
N ASP A 391 -45.21 9.03 55.89
CA ASP A 391 -43.75 9.13 56.04
C ASP A 391 -43.36 9.57 57.47
N GLN A 392 -43.86 8.81 58.45
CA GLN A 392 -43.70 9.07 59.88
C GLN A 392 -43.43 7.78 60.65
N ILE A 393 -42.69 7.88 61.76
CA ILE A 393 -42.46 6.78 62.69
C ILE A 393 -43.47 6.89 63.85
N LYS A 394 -44.26 5.82 64.04
CA LYS A 394 -45.36 5.72 65.02
C LYS A 394 -45.15 4.53 65.96
N CYS A 395 -45.78 4.54 67.13
CA CYS A 395 -45.82 3.38 68.01
C CYS A 395 -46.96 2.43 67.61
N GLN A 396 -46.66 1.14 67.45
CA GLN A 396 -47.64 0.09 67.17
C GLN A 396 -47.50 -1.08 68.13
N ASN A 397 -48.62 -1.72 68.48
CA ASN A 397 -48.62 -2.87 69.38
C ASN A 397 -47.81 -4.03 68.79
N ILE A 398 -47.03 -4.70 69.63
CA ILE A 398 -46.30 -5.91 69.27
C ILE A 398 -47.31 -7.06 69.20
N ILE A 399 -47.84 -7.33 68.01
CA ILE A 399 -48.72 -8.46 67.73
C ILE A 399 -47.94 -9.46 66.88
N LEU A 400 -47.59 -10.60 67.49
CA LEU A 400 -46.92 -11.69 66.79
C LEU A 400 -47.93 -12.82 66.55
N PRO A 401 -48.20 -13.22 65.29
CA PRO A 401 -48.89 -14.48 65.04
C PRO A 401 -48.00 -15.62 65.55
N GLY A 402 -48.59 -16.72 66.04
CA GLY A 402 -47.83 -17.83 66.64
C GLY A 402 -46.75 -18.42 65.72
N SER A 403 -46.89 -18.27 64.40
CA SER A 403 -45.90 -18.67 63.40
C SER A 403 -44.62 -17.82 63.38
N ALA A 404 -44.62 -16.63 63.98
CA ALA A 404 -43.48 -15.72 64.02
C ALA A 404 -42.55 -15.95 65.22
N ILE A 405 -42.94 -16.81 66.17
CA ILE A 405 -42.10 -17.20 67.31
C ILE A 405 -41.34 -18.47 66.91
N SER A 406 -40.12 -18.33 66.41
CA SER A 406 -39.22 -19.44 66.11
C SER A 406 -38.07 -19.50 67.11
N GLY A 407 -37.76 -20.69 67.64
CA GLY A 407 -36.69 -20.92 68.62
C GLY A 407 -37.20 -21.47 69.95
N THR A 408 -36.32 -21.60 70.93
CA THR A 408 -36.64 -22.02 72.30
C THR A 408 -37.16 -20.87 73.14
N ILE A 409 -38.36 -21.01 73.68
CA ILE A 409 -38.91 -20.11 74.71
C ILE A 409 -38.27 -20.50 76.06
N ALA A 410 -37.80 -19.51 76.83
CA ALA A 410 -37.20 -19.77 78.13
C ALA A 410 -38.22 -20.39 79.09
N ALA A 411 -37.79 -21.36 79.91
CA ALA A 411 -38.67 -22.13 80.79
C ALA A 411 -39.63 -21.25 81.60
N ALA A 412 -39.12 -20.15 82.19
CA ALA A 412 -39.87 -19.19 82.99
C ALA A 412 -41.05 -18.49 82.28
N GLN A 413 -41.08 -18.52 80.94
CA GLN A 413 -42.12 -17.89 80.12
C GLN A 413 -43.17 -18.89 79.63
N LEU A 414 -43.05 -20.19 79.98
CA LEU A 414 -44.06 -21.20 79.66
C LEU A 414 -45.28 -21.07 80.60
N PRO A 415 -46.52 -21.06 80.07
CA PRO A 415 -47.73 -21.02 80.88
C PRO A 415 -47.96 -22.34 81.63
N ALA A 416 -48.83 -22.34 82.65
CA ALA A 416 -49.26 -23.57 83.30
C ALA A 416 -50.17 -24.40 82.38
N PHE A 417 -50.02 -25.72 82.39
CA PHE A 417 -50.87 -26.68 81.68
C PHE A 417 -51.69 -27.47 82.71
N THR A 418 -52.99 -27.17 82.85
CA THR A 418 -53.80 -27.59 84.01
C THR A 418 -55.11 -28.31 83.69
N GLY A 419 -55.26 -28.96 82.52
CA GLY A 419 -56.58 -29.51 82.16
C GLY A 419 -56.65 -30.61 81.10
N GLY A 420 -55.63 -31.49 80.98
CA GLY A 420 -55.65 -32.52 79.93
C GLY A 420 -54.81 -33.75 80.21
N ASP A 421 -54.28 -34.36 79.13
CA ASP A 421 -53.52 -35.62 79.17
C ASP A 421 -52.12 -35.47 79.81
N VAL A 422 -51.63 -34.24 79.92
CA VAL A 422 -50.38 -33.86 80.61
C VAL A 422 -50.60 -32.63 81.49
N THR A 423 -49.87 -32.54 82.60
CA THR A 423 -49.88 -31.40 83.52
C THR A 423 -48.48 -30.83 83.72
N ALA A 424 -48.39 -29.50 83.86
CA ALA A 424 -47.15 -28.81 84.23
C ALA A 424 -47.43 -27.44 84.89
N ALA A 425 -46.60 -27.06 85.85
CA ALA A 425 -46.65 -25.73 86.46
C ALA A 425 -46.14 -24.64 85.51
N ALA A 426 -46.61 -23.41 85.67
CA ALA A 426 -46.06 -22.27 84.94
C ALA A 426 -44.54 -22.17 85.21
N GLY A 427 -43.75 -21.95 84.17
CA GLY A 427 -42.29 -21.92 84.27
C GLY A 427 -41.59 -23.28 84.10
N SER A 428 -42.34 -24.39 83.99
CA SER A 428 -41.79 -25.76 83.89
C SER A 428 -41.71 -26.25 82.45
N THR A 429 -40.59 -26.91 82.11
CA THR A 429 -40.42 -27.66 80.85
C THR A 429 -40.75 -29.15 80.98
N ALA A 430 -40.97 -29.65 82.20
CA ALA A 430 -41.32 -31.05 82.47
C ALA A 430 -42.84 -31.24 82.40
N LEU A 431 -43.30 -32.11 81.49
CA LEU A 431 -44.68 -32.57 81.38
C LEU A 431 -44.84 -33.89 82.14
N THR A 432 -45.79 -33.97 83.07
CA THR A 432 -46.13 -35.21 83.78
C THR A 432 -47.45 -35.77 83.27
N LEU A 433 -47.54 -37.09 83.13
CA LEU A 433 -48.80 -37.77 82.86
C LEU A 433 -49.49 -38.12 84.20
N PRO A 434 -50.83 -38.00 84.30
CA PRO A 434 -51.57 -38.49 85.46
C PRO A 434 -51.43 -40.02 85.62
N THR A 435 -51.16 -40.49 86.83
CA THR A 435 -51.14 -41.94 87.13
C THR A 435 -52.55 -42.52 87.03
N VAL A 436 -52.79 -43.40 86.06
CA VAL A 436 -54.12 -43.99 85.80
C VAL A 436 -54.26 -45.45 86.24
N VAL A 437 -53.15 -46.19 86.41
CA VAL A 437 -53.10 -47.59 86.88
C VAL A 437 -51.81 -47.82 87.68
N ALA A 438 -51.83 -48.77 88.65
CA ALA A 438 -50.65 -49.14 89.43
C ALA A 438 -49.57 -49.84 88.57
N ALA A 439 -48.30 -49.46 88.78
CA ALA A 439 -47.15 -50.03 88.08
C ALA A 439 -46.98 -51.53 88.40
N SER A 440 -47.13 -52.40 87.38
CA SER A 440 -46.91 -53.85 87.47
C SER A 440 -46.81 -54.48 86.07
N THR A 441 -46.55 -55.79 85.98
CA THR A 441 -46.57 -56.56 84.72
C THR A 441 -47.95 -57.19 84.51
N TYR A 442 -48.58 -56.90 83.37
CA TYR A 442 -49.90 -57.43 82.98
C TYR A 442 -49.83 -58.19 81.66
N LYS A 443 -50.48 -59.35 81.58
CA LYS A 443 -50.58 -60.19 80.36
C LYS A 443 -51.71 -59.74 79.44
N SER A 444 -52.65 -58.92 79.94
CA SER A 444 -53.70 -58.25 79.18
C SER A 444 -53.96 -56.86 79.74
N VAL A 445 -54.20 -55.88 78.87
CA VAL A 445 -54.47 -54.48 79.25
C VAL A 445 -55.71 -53.96 78.53
N THR A 446 -56.51 -53.16 79.23
CA THR A 446 -57.59 -52.37 78.63
C THR A 446 -57.06 -50.98 78.35
N VAL A 447 -57.32 -50.47 77.14
CA VAL A 447 -56.97 -49.10 76.76
C VAL A 447 -58.22 -48.27 76.49
N ASP A 448 -58.13 -46.95 76.72
CA ASP A 448 -59.15 -46.02 76.26
C ASP A 448 -59.09 -45.80 74.73
N THR A 449 -60.03 -45.04 74.19
CA THR A 449 -60.10 -44.69 72.75
C THR A 449 -58.87 -43.92 72.25
N LYS A 450 -58.02 -43.42 73.15
CA LYS A 450 -56.75 -42.76 72.84
C LYS A 450 -55.54 -43.69 73.00
N GLY A 451 -55.73 -44.96 73.37
CA GLY A 451 -54.67 -45.96 73.51
C GLY A 451 -53.94 -45.95 74.85
N ARG A 452 -54.41 -45.21 75.86
CA ARG A 452 -53.80 -45.21 77.20
C ARG A 452 -54.33 -46.37 78.01
N VAL A 453 -53.47 -47.05 78.76
CA VAL A 453 -53.86 -48.16 79.65
C VAL A 453 -54.74 -47.63 80.78
N THR A 454 -55.95 -48.15 80.90
CA THR A 454 -56.95 -47.79 81.93
C THR A 454 -57.20 -48.94 82.92
N ALA A 455 -56.82 -50.17 82.59
CA ALA A 455 -56.82 -51.33 83.49
C ALA A 455 -55.88 -52.44 82.99
N GLY A 456 -55.51 -53.39 83.86
CA GLY A 456 -54.68 -54.56 83.49
C GLY A 456 -55.03 -55.84 84.25
N THR A 457 -54.91 -57.00 83.60
CA THR A 457 -55.17 -58.34 84.17
C THR A 457 -54.11 -59.37 83.75
N ASN A 458 -54.03 -60.52 84.45
CA ASN A 458 -53.10 -61.62 84.18
C ASN A 458 -53.84 -62.96 83.96
N PRO A 459 -54.40 -63.22 82.77
CA PRO A 459 -55.21 -64.43 82.54
C PRO A 459 -54.36 -65.71 82.49
N THR A 460 -54.95 -66.85 82.89
CA THR A 460 -54.31 -68.18 82.88
C THR A 460 -55.07 -69.21 82.04
N THR A 461 -56.13 -68.82 81.33
CA THR A 461 -56.98 -69.70 80.50
C THR A 461 -57.14 -69.13 79.09
N LEU A 462 -57.35 -69.98 78.08
CA LEU A 462 -57.57 -69.55 76.68
C LEU A 462 -58.75 -68.56 76.56
N ALA A 463 -59.83 -68.78 77.31
CA ALA A 463 -60.96 -67.84 77.40
C ALA A 463 -60.55 -66.47 77.96
N GLY A 464 -59.64 -66.45 78.95
CA GLY A 464 -59.07 -65.23 79.49
C GLY A 464 -58.15 -64.47 78.52
N TYR A 465 -57.62 -65.15 77.51
CA TYR A 465 -56.88 -64.52 76.39
C TYR A 465 -57.77 -64.10 75.21
N GLY A 466 -59.08 -64.36 75.26
CA GLY A 466 -60.02 -63.96 74.21
C GLY A 466 -59.85 -64.71 72.86
N ILE A 467 -59.12 -65.83 72.85
CA ILE A 467 -58.94 -66.64 71.63
C ILE A 467 -60.25 -67.39 71.36
N THR A 468 -60.97 -66.99 70.30
CA THR A 468 -62.29 -67.54 69.91
C THR A 468 -62.25 -68.47 68.69
N ASP A 469 -61.09 -68.65 68.07
CA ASP A 469 -60.85 -69.60 66.97
C ASP A 469 -59.93 -70.75 67.41
N PRO A 470 -60.46 -71.79 68.08
CA PRO A 470 -59.73 -73.03 68.27
C PRO A 470 -60.11 -74.02 67.16
N LEU A 471 -59.20 -74.21 66.20
CA LEU A 471 -59.20 -75.23 65.14
C LEU A 471 -59.28 -76.71 65.64
N VAL A 472 -59.63 -76.95 66.92
CA VAL A 472 -59.59 -78.28 67.57
C VAL A 472 -60.80 -78.54 68.47
N ALA A 473 -61.91 -77.82 68.29
CA ALA A 473 -63.19 -78.18 68.94
C ALA A 473 -64.12 -78.90 67.95
N ASN A 474 -64.46 -80.13 68.30
CA ASN A 474 -65.15 -81.16 67.53
C ASN A 474 -66.64 -80.80 67.30
N ALA A 475 -66.96 -80.00 66.27
CA ALA A 475 -68.35 -79.77 65.85
C ALA A 475 -68.44 -79.42 64.35
N GLY A 476 -69.27 -80.15 63.59
CA GLY A 476 -69.79 -79.69 62.29
C GLY A 476 -69.42 -80.48 61.02
N GLY A 477 -68.88 -81.70 61.10
CA GLY A 477 -68.60 -82.51 59.90
C GLY A 477 -67.40 -82.04 59.07
N VAL A 478 -66.53 -81.22 59.66
CA VAL A 478 -65.25 -80.81 59.04
C VAL A 478 -64.20 -81.90 59.34
N PRO A 479 -63.47 -82.41 58.33
CA PRO A 479 -62.40 -83.39 58.52
C PRO A 479 -61.38 -82.96 59.60
N THR A 480 -61.20 -83.78 60.63
CA THR A 480 -60.23 -83.53 61.71
C THR A 480 -58.92 -84.27 61.47
N MET A 481 -57.82 -83.84 62.09
CA MET A 481 -56.59 -84.63 62.21
C MET A 481 -56.28 -84.89 63.68
N LYS A 482 -56.27 -86.16 64.09
CA LYS A 482 -55.89 -86.58 65.45
C LYS A 482 -54.71 -87.54 65.40
N ALA A 483 -53.91 -87.53 66.46
CA ALA A 483 -52.82 -88.48 66.64
C ALA A 483 -52.98 -89.19 68.00
N GLY A 484 -52.78 -90.50 68.02
CA GLY A 484 -52.89 -91.34 69.22
C GLY A 484 -52.49 -92.78 68.90
N THR A 485 -52.52 -93.69 69.86
CA THR A 485 -52.26 -95.11 69.59
C THR A 485 -53.40 -95.73 68.76
N TYR A 486 -53.17 -96.83 68.04
CA TYR A 486 -54.21 -97.46 67.23
C TYR A 486 -55.42 -97.87 68.08
N SER A 487 -55.19 -98.27 69.32
CA SER A 487 -56.24 -98.58 70.30
C SER A 487 -57.16 -97.41 70.66
N THR A 488 -56.76 -96.18 70.36
CA THR A 488 -57.56 -94.97 70.60
C THR A 488 -58.19 -94.40 69.33
N LEU A 489 -58.14 -95.16 68.23
CA LEU A 489 -58.84 -94.81 67.00
C LEU A 489 -60.35 -94.67 67.29
N PRO A 490 -60.95 -93.49 67.11
CA PRO A 490 -62.37 -93.28 67.35
C PRO A 490 -63.24 -94.12 66.40
N ALA A 491 -64.49 -94.39 66.79
CA ALA A 491 -65.46 -94.99 65.88
C ALA A 491 -65.63 -94.13 64.61
N ALA A 492 -65.69 -94.78 63.45
CA ALA A 492 -65.89 -94.12 62.17
C ALA A 492 -67.29 -93.48 62.08
N GLY A 493 -67.38 -92.34 61.41
CA GLY A 493 -68.65 -91.61 61.25
C GLY A 493 -68.52 -90.20 60.66
N ASN A 494 -67.30 -89.71 60.41
CA ASN A 494 -67.04 -88.40 59.81
C ASN A 494 -66.10 -88.55 58.61
N THR A 495 -66.67 -88.79 57.43
CA THR A 495 -65.93 -88.95 56.17
C THR A 495 -64.89 -87.85 55.98
N GLY A 496 -63.65 -88.25 55.71
CA GLY A 496 -62.51 -87.38 55.48
C GLY A 496 -61.62 -87.14 56.69
N SER A 497 -62.04 -87.49 57.92
CA SER A 497 -61.18 -87.34 59.10
C SER A 497 -59.90 -88.19 58.96
N LEU A 498 -58.75 -87.63 59.33
CA LEU A 498 -57.46 -88.32 59.35
C LEU A 498 -57.10 -88.71 60.79
N PHE A 499 -56.58 -89.92 60.96
CA PHE A 499 -56.00 -90.37 62.22
C PHE A 499 -54.61 -90.92 62.00
N ILE A 500 -53.64 -90.37 62.73
CA ILE A 500 -52.27 -90.85 62.74
C ILE A 500 -52.12 -91.77 63.95
N SER A 501 -51.99 -93.06 63.70
CA SER A 501 -51.62 -94.01 64.75
C SER A 501 -50.13 -93.82 65.07
N THR A 502 -49.82 -93.36 66.28
CA THR A 502 -48.45 -93.04 66.71
C THR A 502 -47.62 -94.27 67.03
N ASP A 503 -48.27 -95.39 67.34
CA ASP A 503 -47.65 -96.70 67.60
C ASP A 503 -47.44 -97.53 66.33
N THR A 504 -48.42 -97.54 65.41
CA THR A 504 -48.28 -98.26 64.11
C THR A 504 -47.73 -97.37 62.99
N LEU A 505 -47.52 -96.08 63.27
CA LEU A 505 -47.05 -95.07 62.31
C LEU A 505 -47.85 -95.07 61.01
N THR A 506 -49.13 -95.39 61.10
CA THR A 506 -50.04 -95.53 59.96
C THR A 506 -51.05 -94.40 59.97
N LEU A 507 -51.24 -93.77 58.82
CA LEU A 507 -52.25 -92.77 58.58
C LEU A 507 -53.52 -93.43 58.05
N TYR A 508 -54.61 -93.26 58.80
CA TYR A 508 -55.95 -93.69 58.45
C TYR A 508 -56.80 -92.51 58.00
N ARG A 509 -57.75 -92.75 57.09
CA ARG A 509 -58.86 -91.85 56.74
C ARG A 509 -60.19 -92.51 57.03
N ASP A 510 -61.05 -91.81 57.76
CA ASP A 510 -62.43 -92.21 57.97
C ASP A 510 -63.18 -92.04 56.64
N ASN A 511 -63.80 -93.09 56.13
CA ASN A 511 -64.63 -93.04 54.92
C ASN A 511 -66.12 -92.81 55.23
N GLY A 512 -66.47 -92.66 56.50
CA GLY A 512 -67.83 -92.46 57.02
C GLY A 512 -68.45 -93.72 57.62
N THR A 513 -67.91 -94.90 57.30
CA THR A 513 -68.40 -96.20 57.81
C THR A 513 -67.29 -97.07 58.40
N GLY A 514 -66.03 -96.77 58.07
CA GLY A 514 -64.83 -97.41 58.58
C GLY A 514 -63.59 -96.54 58.32
N TRP A 515 -62.41 -97.06 58.66
CA TRP A 515 -61.13 -96.37 58.47
C TRP A 515 -60.29 -97.06 57.40
N ASP A 516 -59.97 -96.33 56.32
CA ASP A 516 -59.08 -96.77 55.25
C ASP A 516 -57.63 -96.38 55.56
N ILE A 517 -56.65 -97.19 55.15
CA ILE A 517 -55.23 -96.84 55.24
C ILE A 517 -54.84 -95.97 54.05
N VAL A 518 -54.15 -94.87 54.30
CA VAL A 518 -53.77 -93.85 53.30
C VAL A 518 -52.26 -93.70 53.18
N GLY A 519 -51.54 -94.05 54.23
CA GLY A 519 -50.08 -94.14 54.23
C GLY A 519 -49.62 -95.02 55.38
N ALA A 520 -48.70 -95.95 55.12
CA ALA A 520 -48.07 -96.80 56.12
C ALA A 520 -46.58 -96.46 56.25
N ALA A 521 -45.99 -96.75 57.41
CA ALA A 521 -44.55 -96.58 57.63
C ALA A 521 -43.73 -97.34 56.58
N GLY A 522 -42.91 -96.61 55.82
CA GLY A 522 -42.01 -97.14 54.78
C GLY A 522 -42.38 -96.78 53.34
N ALA A 523 -43.53 -96.15 53.08
CA ALA A 523 -43.91 -95.70 51.74
C ALA A 523 -43.54 -94.21 51.51
N GLY A 524 -42.26 -93.93 51.26
CA GLY A 524 -41.84 -92.61 50.78
C GLY A 524 -42.28 -92.39 49.34
N SER A 525 -43.08 -91.34 49.08
CA SER A 525 -43.44 -90.91 47.72
C SER A 525 -42.18 -90.54 46.93
N ALA A 526 -41.77 -91.39 45.99
CA ALA A 526 -40.64 -91.12 45.11
C ALA A 526 -40.94 -89.94 44.17
N LEU A 527 -39.98 -89.02 44.03
CA LEU A 527 -39.94 -88.14 42.86
C LEU A 527 -39.86 -89.03 41.62
N SER A 528 -40.83 -88.93 40.70
CA SER A 528 -40.90 -89.79 39.50
C SER A 528 -39.74 -89.55 38.51
N GLY A 529 -38.98 -88.46 38.68
CA GLY A 529 -37.75 -88.17 37.95
C GLY A 529 -37.52 -86.68 37.70
N VAL A 530 -36.28 -86.35 37.33
CA VAL A 530 -35.85 -85.01 36.90
C VAL A 530 -35.30 -85.12 35.48
N THR A 531 -35.93 -84.40 34.54
CA THR A 531 -35.50 -84.33 33.14
C THR A 531 -34.68 -83.06 32.91
N ALA A 532 -33.48 -83.18 32.33
CA ALA A 532 -32.66 -82.01 32.02
C ALA A 532 -33.29 -81.17 30.89
N GLY A 533 -33.42 -79.86 31.11
CA GLY A 533 -33.86 -78.90 30.10
C GLY A 533 -32.77 -78.60 29.05
N THR A 534 -33.11 -77.86 28.00
CA THR A 534 -32.20 -77.50 26.90
C THR A 534 -30.91 -76.83 27.41
N GLY A 535 -29.74 -77.36 27.03
CA GLY A 535 -28.42 -76.85 27.42
C GLY A 535 -27.79 -77.59 28.63
N LEU A 536 -28.60 -78.34 29.37
CA LEU A 536 -28.16 -79.20 30.47
C LEU A 536 -28.11 -80.67 30.03
N THR A 537 -27.27 -81.45 30.70
CA THR A 537 -27.14 -82.91 30.57
C THR A 537 -27.23 -83.56 31.95
N GLY A 538 -27.57 -84.84 31.99
CA GLY A 538 -27.87 -85.55 33.22
C GLY A 538 -29.38 -85.66 33.47
N GLY A 539 -29.77 -85.68 34.75
CA GLY A 539 -31.11 -86.08 35.16
C GLY A 539 -31.18 -87.56 35.54
N GLY A 540 -32.34 -88.01 36.02
CA GLY A 540 -32.53 -89.37 36.51
C GLY A 540 -33.85 -89.57 37.26
N THR A 541 -34.23 -90.83 37.44
CA THR A 541 -35.51 -91.24 38.05
C THR A 541 -35.35 -91.87 39.44
N SER A 542 -34.12 -92.04 39.94
CA SER A 542 -33.81 -92.57 41.27
C SER A 542 -32.37 -92.24 41.71
N GLY A 543 -32.10 -92.28 43.02
CA GLY A 543 -30.80 -91.98 43.62
C GLY A 543 -30.45 -90.48 43.65
N ASN A 544 -29.18 -90.16 43.93
CA ASN A 544 -28.68 -88.79 43.85
C ASN A 544 -28.65 -88.35 42.38
N VAL A 545 -29.50 -87.38 41.99
CA VAL A 545 -29.56 -86.87 40.62
C VAL A 545 -28.66 -85.64 40.46
N THR A 546 -27.84 -85.63 39.40
CA THR A 546 -26.97 -84.49 39.05
C THR A 546 -27.31 -83.95 37.67
N LEU A 547 -27.30 -82.62 37.54
CA LEU A 547 -27.45 -81.88 36.28
C LEU A 547 -26.15 -81.13 36.00
N ASN A 548 -25.64 -81.23 34.78
CA ASN A 548 -24.41 -80.57 34.33
C ASN A 548 -24.70 -79.71 33.09
N LEU A 549 -23.89 -78.66 32.85
CA LEU A 549 -23.91 -77.99 31.55
C LEU A 549 -23.24 -78.89 30.52
N THR A 550 -23.80 -78.93 29.31
CA THR A 550 -23.14 -79.59 28.18
C THR A 550 -21.94 -78.76 27.74
N ASN A 551 -20.79 -79.37 27.51
CA ASN A 551 -19.67 -78.70 26.86
C ASN A 551 -20.09 -78.16 25.48
N VAL A 552 -19.86 -76.87 25.24
CA VAL A 552 -20.09 -76.20 23.97
C VAL A 552 -18.89 -75.32 23.65
N GLY A 553 -18.54 -75.24 22.36
CA GLY A 553 -17.33 -74.57 21.90
C GLY A 553 -16.03 -75.29 22.30
N THR A 554 -14.90 -74.75 21.86
CA THR A 554 -13.57 -75.16 22.33
C THR A 554 -13.06 -74.10 23.30
N ALA A 555 -12.44 -74.51 24.41
CA ALA A 555 -11.87 -73.56 25.37
C ALA A 555 -10.66 -72.85 24.73
N GLY A 556 -10.64 -71.52 24.79
CA GLY A 556 -9.58 -70.72 24.20
C GLY A 556 -9.89 -69.22 24.20
N THR A 557 -8.90 -68.43 23.77
CA THR A 557 -9.06 -67.00 23.54
C THR A 557 -9.38 -66.75 22.07
N TYR A 558 -10.44 -65.98 21.81
CA TYR A 558 -10.91 -65.68 20.46
C TYR A 558 -11.05 -64.18 20.27
N PHE A 559 -10.85 -63.69 19.05
CA PHE A 559 -10.97 -62.26 18.73
C PHE A 559 -12.43 -61.83 18.55
N LYS A 560 -13.30 -62.77 18.14
CA LYS A 560 -14.76 -62.62 18.09
C LYS A 560 -15.42 -63.97 18.35
N VAL A 561 -16.58 -63.97 18.99
CA VAL A 561 -17.32 -65.16 19.39
C VAL A 561 -18.75 -65.12 18.89
N THR A 562 -19.34 -66.28 18.64
CA THR A 562 -20.77 -66.47 18.42
C THR A 562 -21.37 -67.22 19.59
N THR A 563 -22.54 -66.79 20.07
CA THR A 563 -23.25 -67.42 21.18
C THR A 563 -24.51 -68.14 20.72
N ASP A 564 -24.91 -69.18 21.46
CA ASP A 564 -26.26 -69.77 21.31
C ASP A 564 -27.35 -68.90 21.97
N ALA A 565 -28.61 -69.33 21.84
CA ALA A 565 -29.76 -68.67 22.45
C ALA A 565 -29.74 -68.69 23.99
N GLN A 566 -28.89 -69.52 24.59
CA GLN A 566 -28.66 -69.60 26.03
C GLN A 566 -27.43 -68.77 26.47
N GLY A 567 -26.82 -68.01 25.55
CA GLY A 567 -25.70 -67.10 25.83
C GLY A 567 -24.34 -67.79 25.96
N ARG A 568 -24.22 -69.07 25.62
CA ARG A 568 -22.94 -69.81 25.67
C ARG A 568 -22.17 -69.65 24.37
N ILE A 569 -20.85 -69.55 24.43
CA ILE A 569 -19.99 -69.43 23.25
C ILE A 569 -19.94 -70.76 22.50
N THR A 570 -20.40 -70.79 21.25
CA THR A 570 -20.47 -72.00 20.43
C THR A 570 -19.39 -72.07 19.35
N ALA A 571 -18.85 -70.92 18.94
CA ALA A 571 -17.67 -70.83 18.09
C ALA A 571 -16.93 -69.51 18.31
N GLY A 572 -15.65 -69.48 17.96
CA GLY A 572 -14.83 -68.27 17.99
C GLY A 572 -13.81 -68.26 16.86
N ALA A 573 -13.45 -67.05 16.41
CA ALA A 573 -12.44 -66.88 15.35
C ALA A 573 -11.06 -66.62 15.95
N ASN A 574 -10.06 -67.30 15.40
CA ASN A 574 -8.65 -67.22 15.83
C ASN A 574 -7.90 -66.04 15.18
N ALA A 575 -8.57 -65.21 14.38
CA ALA A 575 -8.03 -63.97 13.83
C ALA A 575 -9.17 -63.00 13.51
N LEU A 576 -8.82 -61.71 13.44
CA LEU A 576 -9.66 -60.69 12.79
C LEU A 576 -9.37 -60.70 11.29
N LEU A 577 -10.40 -60.79 10.46
CA LEU A 577 -10.29 -60.64 9.02
C LEU A 577 -10.43 -59.17 8.65
N ALA A 578 -10.01 -58.78 7.44
CA ALA A 578 -10.14 -57.40 6.96
C ALA A 578 -11.58 -56.87 7.03
N ALA A 579 -12.57 -57.73 6.75
CA ALA A 579 -13.99 -57.39 6.86
C ALA A 579 -14.48 -57.16 8.31
N ASP A 580 -13.73 -57.62 9.32
CA ASP A 580 -14.06 -57.43 10.73
C ASP A 580 -13.59 -56.06 11.27
N ILE A 581 -12.78 -55.33 10.50
CA ILE A 581 -12.27 -54.01 10.85
C ILE A 581 -13.11 -52.96 10.10
N PRO A 582 -13.94 -52.16 10.79
CA PRO A 582 -14.70 -51.09 10.16
C PRO A 582 -13.78 -50.06 9.49
N ASN A 583 -14.31 -49.25 8.55
CA ASN A 583 -13.55 -48.15 7.98
C ASN A 583 -13.04 -47.20 9.08
N LEU A 584 -11.71 -47.15 9.24
CA LEU A 584 -11.03 -46.28 10.19
C LEU A 584 -10.59 -45.00 9.47
N ASP A 585 -11.15 -43.86 9.88
CA ASP A 585 -10.57 -42.56 9.54
C ASP A 585 -9.31 -42.31 10.38
N TRP A 586 -8.46 -41.38 9.94
CA TRP A 586 -7.19 -41.08 10.61
C TRP A 586 -7.36 -40.38 11.96
N ALA A 587 -8.56 -39.91 12.29
CA ALA A 587 -8.86 -39.35 13.60
C ALA A 587 -9.02 -40.45 14.65
N LYS A 588 -9.36 -41.68 14.24
CA LYS A 588 -9.54 -42.84 15.12
C LYS A 588 -8.23 -43.59 15.44
N ILE A 589 -7.10 -43.20 14.85
CA ILE A 589 -5.78 -43.81 15.10
C ILE A 589 -4.97 -42.93 16.06
N ALA A 590 -4.97 -43.28 17.36
CA ALA A 590 -4.40 -42.46 18.43
C ALA A 590 -2.87 -42.58 18.61
N SER A 591 -2.25 -43.64 18.10
CA SER A 591 -0.80 -43.87 18.16
C SER A 591 -0.32 -44.60 16.89
N GLY A 592 0.98 -44.49 16.57
CA GLY A 592 1.54 -45.11 15.36
C GLY A 592 1.14 -44.43 14.05
N LYS A 593 0.61 -43.19 14.10
CA LYS A 593 0.33 -42.40 12.90
C LYS A 593 1.66 -42.15 12.15
N PRO A 594 1.75 -42.46 10.85
CA PRO A 594 2.95 -42.18 10.08
C PRO A 594 3.35 -40.70 10.14
N THR A 595 4.65 -40.42 10.25
CA THR A 595 5.17 -39.04 10.22
C THR A 595 5.80 -38.67 8.88
N THR A 596 5.88 -39.63 7.96
CA THR A 596 6.42 -39.47 6.61
C THR A 596 5.37 -39.81 5.56
N LEU A 597 5.45 -39.16 4.40
CA LEU A 597 4.56 -39.39 3.25
C LEU A 597 4.57 -40.86 2.80
N SER A 598 5.74 -41.51 2.83
CA SER A 598 5.91 -42.95 2.56
C SER A 598 5.13 -43.81 3.58
N GLY A 599 5.19 -43.46 4.86
CA GLY A 599 4.44 -44.19 5.88
C GLY A 599 2.91 -44.00 5.78
N TYR A 600 2.42 -42.91 5.18
CA TYR A 600 0.99 -42.72 4.88
C TYR A 600 0.50 -43.56 3.70
N GLY A 601 1.37 -44.33 3.02
CA GLY A 601 1.00 -45.09 1.82
C GLY A 601 0.70 -44.22 0.61
N ILE A 602 1.08 -42.94 0.64
CA ILE A 602 0.96 -42.04 -0.51
C ILE A 602 1.99 -42.49 -1.55
N THR A 603 1.50 -43.19 -2.56
CA THR A 603 2.26 -43.74 -3.69
C THR A 603 2.24 -42.81 -4.91
N ASP A 604 1.73 -41.58 -4.75
CA ASP A 604 1.73 -40.58 -5.81
C ASP A 604 3.17 -40.35 -6.31
N SER A 605 3.38 -40.66 -7.59
CA SER A 605 4.65 -40.49 -8.30
C SER A 605 5.19 -39.05 -8.22
N LEU A 606 4.34 -38.05 -7.98
CA LEU A 606 4.74 -36.65 -7.79
C LEU A 606 5.45 -36.40 -6.44
N VAL A 607 5.28 -37.29 -5.45
CA VAL A 607 5.74 -37.07 -4.07
C VAL A 607 6.95 -37.93 -3.71
N ALA A 608 7.17 -39.06 -4.40
CA ALA A 608 8.21 -40.03 -4.06
C ALA A 608 9.36 -40.19 -5.08
N ASN A 609 9.43 -39.39 -6.15
CA ASN A 609 10.46 -39.52 -7.20
C ASN A 609 10.54 -40.92 -7.86
N ALA A 610 9.47 -41.71 -7.78
CA ALA A 610 9.39 -42.98 -8.49
C ALA A 610 8.77 -42.73 -9.87
N GLY A 611 9.58 -42.71 -10.93
CA GLY A 611 9.10 -42.73 -12.32
C GLY A 611 9.47 -41.57 -13.24
N GLY A 612 10.50 -40.76 -12.94
CA GLY A 612 10.93 -39.69 -13.86
C GLY A 612 10.18 -38.36 -13.75
N ALA A 613 9.35 -38.18 -12.71
CA ALA A 613 8.68 -36.92 -12.43
C ALA A 613 9.65 -35.90 -11.79
N ILE A 614 9.52 -34.62 -12.17
CA ILE A 614 10.33 -33.51 -11.66
C ILE A 614 10.00 -33.27 -10.18
N SER A 615 10.95 -33.48 -9.28
CA SER A 615 10.81 -33.16 -7.85
C SER A 615 11.47 -31.85 -7.47
N PHE A 616 10.93 -31.15 -6.46
CA PHE A 616 11.58 -30.00 -5.82
C PHE A 616 11.87 -30.31 -4.35
N SER A 617 13.11 -30.13 -3.92
CA SER A 617 13.54 -30.34 -2.53
C SER A 617 14.51 -29.24 -2.08
N SER A 618 14.66 -29.04 -0.77
CA SER A 618 15.59 -28.04 -0.22
C SER A 618 16.31 -28.56 1.03
N GLY A 619 17.54 -28.07 1.26
CA GLY A 619 18.38 -28.48 2.38
C GLY A 619 19.85 -28.10 2.16
N LEU A 620 20.78 -28.63 2.95
CA LEU A 620 22.22 -28.36 2.75
C LEU A 620 22.72 -28.91 1.40
N ALA A 621 23.72 -28.30 0.79
CA ALA A 621 24.29 -28.75 -0.48
C ALA A 621 24.96 -30.13 -0.38
N SER A 622 25.56 -30.43 0.78
CA SER A 622 26.12 -31.75 1.10
C SER A 622 25.06 -32.83 1.31
N ALA A 623 23.80 -32.44 1.56
CA ALA A 623 22.66 -33.34 1.73
C ALA A 623 21.92 -33.62 0.40
N ARG A 624 22.44 -33.12 -0.73
CA ARG A 624 21.90 -33.45 -2.05
C ARG A 624 21.89 -34.98 -2.24
N PRO A 625 20.76 -35.59 -2.63
CA PRO A 625 20.68 -37.03 -2.88
C PRO A 625 21.74 -37.49 -3.88
N THR A 626 22.21 -38.73 -3.77
CA THR A 626 23.16 -39.31 -4.72
C THR A 626 22.60 -39.26 -6.15
N THR A 627 23.48 -38.92 -7.10
CA THR A 627 23.17 -38.85 -8.54
C THR A 627 23.29 -40.25 -9.16
N GLY A 628 22.63 -40.51 -10.30
CA GLY A 628 22.71 -41.80 -11.01
C GLY A 628 21.41 -42.59 -11.15
N PHE A 629 20.26 -42.05 -10.72
CA PHE A 629 18.98 -42.77 -10.78
C PHE A 629 17.91 -42.09 -11.67
N THR A 630 17.72 -40.76 -11.58
CA THR A 630 16.67 -40.05 -12.34
C THR A 630 17.05 -38.61 -12.65
N ALA A 631 17.21 -38.25 -13.94
CA ALA A 631 17.42 -36.87 -14.39
C ALA A 631 16.15 -36.01 -14.22
N GLY A 632 16.32 -34.71 -13.96
CA GLY A 632 15.21 -33.73 -13.90
C GLY A 632 14.76 -33.32 -12.50
N ARG A 633 15.50 -33.68 -11.43
CA ARG A 633 15.21 -33.24 -10.05
C ARG A 633 15.77 -31.84 -9.81
N PHE A 634 15.04 -30.96 -9.10
CA PHE A 634 15.52 -29.67 -8.63
C PHE A 634 15.78 -29.67 -7.12
N TYR A 635 16.91 -29.09 -6.72
CA TYR A 635 17.28 -28.96 -5.32
C TYR A 635 17.74 -27.53 -5.00
N VAL A 636 17.14 -26.93 -3.98
CA VAL A 636 17.51 -25.62 -3.47
C VAL A 636 18.40 -25.80 -2.23
N SER A 637 19.69 -25.60 -2.43
CA SER A 637 20.67 -25.61 -1.34
C SER A 637 20.46 -24.39 -0.44
N THR A 638 20.08 -24.57 0.81
CA THR A 638 19.80 -23.48 1.75
C THR A 638 21.05 -22.79 2.26
N ASP A 639 22.17 -23.51 2.30
CA ASP A 639 23.50 -23.04 2.71
C ASP A 639 24.24 -22.29 1.58
N THR A 640 24.38 -22.91 0.41
CA THR A 640 25.05 -22.29 -0.74
C THR A 640 24.14 -21.37 -1.55
N LYS A 641 22.84 -21.33 -1.20
CA LYS A 641 21.78 -20.60 -1.91
C LYS A 641 21.71 -20.98 -3.40
N ALA A 642 22.22 -22.17 -3.75
CA ALA A 642 22.28 -22.64 -5.12
C ALA A 642 21.01 -23.40 -5.49
N ILE A 643 20.47 -23.14 -6.68
CA ILE A 643 19.44 -23.99 -7.29
C ILE A 643 20.18 -24.92 -8.23
N ALA A 644 20.14 -26.22 -7.97
CA ALA A 644 20.73 -27.24 -8.82
C ALA A 644 19.67 -28.12 -9.45
N TYR A 645 19.96 -28.61 -10.65
CA TYR A 645 19.22 -29.73 -11.22
C TYR A 645 20.12 -30.95 -11.36
N ASP A 646 19.54 -32.13 -11.16
CA ASP A 646 20.21 -33.39 -11.43
C ASP A 646 20.06 -33.70 -12.93
N ASN A 647 21.17 -33.75 -13.65
CA ASN A 647 21.18 -34.13 -15.06
C ASN A 647 21.24 -35.66 -15.29
N GLY A 648 21.17 -36.45 -14.21
CA GLY A 648 21.23 -37.90 -14.22
C GLY A 648 22.64 -38.45 -13.92
N ALA A 649 23.69 -37.66 -14.14
CA ALA A 649 25.08 -38.03 -13.83
C ALA A 649 25.64 -37.25 -12.63
N ALA A 650 25.31 -35.96 -12.54
CA ALA A 650 25.78 -35.05 -11.50
C ALA A 650 24.72 -33.97 -11.19
N TRP A 651 24.84 -33.35 -10.01
CA TRP A 651 24.12 -32.12 -9.72
C TRP A 651 24.81 -30.96 -10.43
N VAL A 652 24.06 -30.27 -11.28
CA VAL A 652 24.51 -29.09 -12.01
C VAL A 652 23.79 -27.88 -11.43
N ASP A 653 24.54 -26.91 -10.92
CA ASP A 653 23.97 -25.66 -10.42
C ASP A 653 23.42 -24.83 -11.60
N ILE A 654 22.13 -24.50 -11.57
CA ILE A 654 21.48 -23.52 -12.47
C ILE A 654 21.84 -22.10 -12.01
N VAL A 655 21.83 -21.90 -10.69
CA VAL A 655 22.24 -20.66 -10.04
C VAL A 655 23.14 -21.06 -8.90
N ASN A 656 24.40 -20.61 -8.88
CA ASN A 656 25.27 -20.71 -7.73
C ASN A 656 25.45 -19.32 -7.13
N ALA A 657 24.83 -19.08 -5.98
CA ALA A 657 24.85 -17.79 -5.30
C ALA A 657 25.99 -17.67 -4.29
N SER A 658 27.17 -18.25 -4.58
CA SER A 658 28.42 -17.70 -4.05
C SER A 658 28.77 -16.41 -4.83
N GLY A 659 28.01 -15.33 -4.60
CA GLY A 659 28.34 -13.97 -5.05
C GLY A 659 27.90 -13.56 -6.46
N GLY A 660 27.02 -14.29 -7.14
CA GLY A 660 26.59 -13.98 -8.51
C GLY A 660 25.54 -12.88 -8.62
N THR A 661 25.96 -11.61 -8.69
CA THR A 661 25.15 -10.51 -9.29
C THR A 661 25.34 -10.39 -10.80
N ASN A 662 26.08 -11.32 -11.43
CA ASN A 662 26.70 -11.14 -12.75
C ASN A 662 26.51 -12.37 -13.67
N PHE A 663 26.34 -12.16 -14.98
CA PHE A 663 26.42 -13.23 -15.99
C PHE A 663 27.87 -13.75 -16.07
N SER A 664 28.07 -15.07 -15.96
CA SER A 664 29.41 -15.72 -15.93
C SER A 664 29.98 -16.09 -17.30
N GLY A 665 29.41 -15.58 -18.39
CA GLY A 665 29.85 -15.83 -19.77
C GLY A 665 30.27 -14.56 -20.51
N SER A 666 31.12 -14.69 -21.53
CA SER A 666 31.45 -13.57 -22.43
C SER A 666 30.27 -13.26 -23.36
N LEU A 667 29.97 -11.99 -23.57
CA LEU A 667 29.02 -11.56 -24.60
C LEU A 667 29.57 -11.97 -25.99
N SER A 668 28.67 -12.39 -26.89
CA SER A 668 28.99 -12.77 -28.26
C SER A 668 28.00 -12.11 -29.21
N GLY A 669 28.50 -11.48 -30.28
CA GLY A 669 27.70 -10.66 -31.21
C GLY A 669 28.29 -9.26 -31.39
N ASP A 670 27.43 -8.27 -31.57
CA ASP A 670 27.85 -6.87 -31.82
C ASP A 670 28.58 -6.24 -30.62
N VAL A 671 28.32 -6.73 -29.40
CA VAL A 671 29.08 -6.41 -28.19
C VAL A 671 29.68 -7.71 -27.66
N THR A 672 30.98 -7.71 -27.39
CA THR A 672 31.73 -8.88 -26.91
C THR A 672 32.50 -8.57 -25.64
N GLY A 673 32.94 -9.61 -24.92
CA GLY A 673 33.77 -9.48 -23.71
C GLY A 673 33.04 -9.75 -22.40
N THR A 674 33.76 -9.61 -21.28
CA THR A 674 33.26 -9.84 -19.92
C THR A 674 32.62 -8.57 -19.35
N GLN A 675 31.83 -8.69 -18.27
CA GLN A 675 31.02 -7.60 -17.71
C GLN A 675 31.80 -6.31 -17.36
N GLY A 676 33.10 -6.41 -17.06
CA GLY A 676 33.97 -5.26 -16.77
C GLY A 676 34.80 -4.75 -17.96
N ALA A 677 34.72 -5.41 -19.11
CA ALA A 677 35.53 -5.13 -20.30
C ALA A 677 34.74 -5.42 -21.59
N THR A 678 33.53 -4.87 -21.67
CA THR A 678 32.72 -4.99 -22.89
C THR A 678 33.29 -4.09 -23.99
N VAL A 679 33.39 -4.64 -25.19
CA VAL A 679 33.81 -3.93 -26.40
C VAL A 679 32.75 -4.08 -27.47
N VAL A 680 32.44 -3.00 -28.16
CA VAL A 680 31.59 -3.05 -29.36
C VAL A 680 32.45 -3.64 -30.48
N ALA A 681 32.11 -4.83 -30.95
CA ALA A 681 32.82 -5.53 -32.01
C ALA A 681 32.29 -5.14 -33.39
N GLN A 682 30.99 -4.85 -33.51
CA GLN A 682 30.35 -4.38 -34.75
C GLN A 682 29.30 -3.28 -34.49
N VAL A 683 29.13 -2.38 -35.46
CA VAL A 683 28.03 -1.40 -35.50
C VAL A 683 27.37 -1.50 -36.87
N GLY A 684 26.14 -2.01 -36.94
CA GLY A 684 25.40 -2.14 -38.22
C GLY A 684 26.12 -3.03 -39.24
N ALA A 685 26.59 -4.20 -38.82
CA ALA A 685 27.38 -5.16 -39.61
C ALA A 685 28.78 -4.69 -40.05
N GLN A 686 29.25 -3.51 -39.61
CA GLN A 686 30.62 -3.05 -39.82
C GLN A 686 31.49 -3.31 -38.60
N THR A 687 32.71 -3.79 -38.79
CA THR A 687 33.64 -4.05 -37.68
C THR A 687 34.07 -2.75 -37.00
N ALA A 688 34.37 -2.79 -35.70
CA ALA A 688 34.89 -1.64 -34.97
C ALA A 688 36.14 -1.03 -35.62
N ALA A 689 36.99 -1.86 -36.24
CA ALA A 689 38.15 -1.41 -37.01
C ALA A 689 37.74 -0.64 -38.29
N ASN A 690 36.72 -1.09 -39.02
CA ASN A 690 36.21 -0.39 -40.20
C ASN A 690 35.56 0.95 -39.82
N VAL A 691 34.83 1.01 -38.71
CA VAL A 691 34.23 2.25 -38.21
C VAL A 691 35.32 3.26 -37.80
N ALA A 692 36.36 2.80 -37.10
CA ALA A 692 37.50 3.64 -36.72
C ALA A 692 38.31 4.11 -37.94
N ALA A 693 38.54 3.23 -38.92
CA ALA A 693 39.21 3.61 -40.17
C ALA A 693 38.39 4.67 -40.94
N GLY A 694 37.07 4.49 -41.01
CA GLY A 694 36.16 5.46 -41.62
C GLY A 694 36.19 6.82 -40.93
N SER A 695 36.19 6.87 -39.59
CA SER A 695 36.25 8.13 -38.84
C SER A 695 37.59 8.85 -39.00
N VAL A 696 38.70 8.11 -39.02
CA VAL A 696 40.04 8.68 -39.26
C VAL A 696 40.15 9.23 -40.69
N LEU A 697 39.68 8.49 -41.70
CA LEU A 697 39.67 8.95 -43.08
C LEU A 697 38.74 10.15 -43.29
N ALA A 698 37.59 10.19 -42.62
CA ALA A 698 36.70 11.35 -42.65
C ALA A 698 37.31 12.57 -41.94
N ASN A 699 38.03 12.39 -40.83
CA ASN A 699 38.73 13.49 -40.15
C ASN A 699 39.91 14.03 -40.97
N ALA A 700 40.64 13.13 -41.63
CA ALA A 700 41.74 13.45 -42.53
C ALA A 700 41.29 13.94 -43.92
N ALA A 701 39.97 13.98 -44.18
CA ALA A 701 39.43 14.44 -45.45
C ALA A 701 39.86 15.89 -45.72
N THR A 702 40.37 16.10 -46.93
CA THR A 702 40.82 17.40 -47.41
C THR A 702 39.87 17.88 -48.51
N ASN A 703 39.94 19.16 -48.88
CA ASN A 703 39.15 19.72 -49.97
C ASN A 703 39.72 19.38 -51.37
N LEU A 704 40.79 18.59 -51.45
CA LEU A 704 41.44 18.17 -52.69
C LEU A 704 40.98 16.75 -53.07
N GLY A 705 40.38 16.62 -54.25
CA GLY A 705 39.90 15.34 -54.79
C GLY A 705 41.03 14.49 -55.37
N THR A 706 41.84 13.88 -54.50
CA THR A 706 42.81 12.85 -54.91
C THR A 706 42.14 11.48 -54.98
N ASN A 707 42.55 10.63 -55.93
CA ASN A 707 42.02 9.27 -56.07
C ASN A 707 42.20 8.49 -54.75
N ASN A 708 41.14 7.80 -54.34
CA ASN A 708 41.06 6.99 -53.12
C ASN A 708 41.10 7.77 -51.78
N ALA A 709 40.87 9.09 -51.76
CA ALA A 709 40.69 9.88 -50.54
C ALA A 709 39.24 10.37 -50.35
N ILE A 710 38.79 10.48 -49.09
CA ILE A 710 37.50 11.11 -48.75
C ILE A 710 37.67 12.63 -48.86
N VAL A 711 36.75 13.31 -49.56
CA VAL A 711 36.74 14.77 -49.73
C VAL A 711 35.64 15.35 -48.85
N LYS A 712 35.93 16.43 -48.12
CA LYS A 712 34.95 17.09 -47.22
C LYS A 712 33.78 17.70 -47.96
#